data_AF-A0A963GP51-F1
#
_entry.id   AF-A0A963GP51-F1
#
_cell.length_a   1.000
_cell.length_b   1.000
_cell.length_c   1.000
_cell.angle_alpha   90.00
_cell.angle_beta   90.00
_cell.angle_gamma   90.00
#
_symmetry.space_group_name_H-M   'P 1'
#
loop_
_entity.id
_entity.type
_entity.pdbx_description
1 polymer ?
#
loop_
_entity_poly.entity_id
_entity_poly.type
_entity_poly.pdbx_seq_one_letter_code
_entity_poly.pdbx_strand_id
1 'polypeptide(L)'
;MAVTQKHRIFAVNTPLGEDVLVFYRMIATEQLGRLFEYELEMLSERTDIELTEVLGKNMTVRMQLPESRGGGTRYFNGFVTRFSYLGMRGMRYGAYRAILSPWLWFLTRTSDCRIFQDKTIPQIIEAIFQEKGFTDFKKSLSGSYPTLEYCVQYRETDFNFVSRLMEQAGIYYYFKHENGKHLMVLADDYSAHGAFPNYDEVPYYPPDVMQWKERDHIYEWTMQKQVQPGGYSLNDFDFTEPTKPLRKVVSMPKSHAMAKFEVYDYPGEYTDPGDGDNYTKIRLQELLAQHEILQGLGVARGVATGYLFSLTNSGRQDQNRQYLVVSASYEMQSDPYESIPNPEWVGKPYQVRITAIDAQQPYRAPRITPKPVVQGPQTAIVVGPSGEEIYTDQYGRVKCHFHWDRHDSADEKSSCWIRVAQSWAGKKWGALYLPRIGQEVIVDFLEGNPNLPIITGRVYNGANLPPYTLPDKKTMSTLKSLSSKGGDGFNEFRFEDDKGKEQIFLHGERDEDIRIKNDAREWIGSERHLIVKKKQFEQVEGEKHLTVKSGDGGSGDQFEKVAGEKHQQVGGNHNQKVGGTLSLKVGMNQQEKVGQNHALDAGMEIHLKAGMKVIIEAGMQLTIKAGGSFIDLGPTGVTISGAPMVQIAGSPMVMINSGSGSAGSGSGSSPDAPTAPTAPNEAADDQAGEVTSAQASPVQAPAAQSLDSVTVGGYQAPQAKVQKSAAQSGAPFTQTGGETQEQQPAQEQQRTQDQQRTQEQQRTEEQQTTQDQQRTQEQQRTPEEQQRTQEQQRIQR
;
A
#
# COMPACT_ATOMS: atom_id res chain seq x y z
N MET A 1 -10.31 35.61 62.52
CA MET A 1 -9.59 36.26 61.41
C MET A 1 -9.88 35.49 60.13
N ALA A 2 -10.09 36.19 59.01
CA ALA A 2 -10.18 35.56 57.69
C ALA A 2 -8.89 34.81 57.38
N VAL A 3 -9.00 33.66 56.71
CA VAL A 3 -7.84 32.87 56.30
C VAL A 3 -7.03 33.65 55.26
N THR A 4 -5.70 33.68 55.37
CA THR A 4 -4.86 34.35 54.37
C THR A 4 -3.52 33.65 54.19
N GLN A 5 -2.99 33.70 52.96
CA GLN A 5 -1.68 33.15 52.58
C GLN A 5 -0.62 34.22 52.26
N LYS A 6 -0.92 35.52 52.48
CA LYS A 6 -0.03 36.64 52.13
C LYS A 6 1.40 36.50 52.66
N HIS A 7 1.56 36.13 53.93
CA HIS A 7 2.85 36.05 54.62
C HIS A 7 3.43 34.63 54.70
N ARG A 8 2.89 33.69 53.92
CA ARG A 8 3.33 32.29 53.92
C ARG A 8 4.36 32.05 52.81
N ILE A 9 5.26 31.09 53.07
CA ILE A 9 6.29 30.63 52.12
C ILE A 9 5.65 30.16 50.81
N PHE A 10 4.54 29.43 50.94
CA PHE A 10 3.74 28.92 49.84
C PHE A 10 2.40 29.65 49.77
N ALA A 11 1.94 29.90 48.55
CA ALA A 11 0.60 30.41 48.29
C ALA A 11 0.12 29.95 46.91
N VAL A 12 -1.18 29.91 46.71
CA VAL A 12 -1.81 29.55 45.45
C VAL A 12 -2.67 30.68 44.91
N ASN A 13 -2.49 31.00 43.63
CA ASN A 13 -3.35 31.89 42.87
C ASN A 13 -4.36 31.03 42.11
N THR A 14 -5.66 31.31 42.32
CA THR A 14 -6.76 30.52 41.75
C THR A 14 -7.71 31.40 40.93
N PRO A 15 -8.51 30.82 40.03
CA PRO A 15 -9.53 31.55 39.28
C PRO A 15 -10.65 32.17 40.13
N LEU A 16 -10.79 31.75 41.39
CA LEU A 16 -11.87 32.20 42.30
C LEU A 16 -11.54 33.50 43.05
N GLY A 17 -10.32 34.03 42.88
CA GLY A 17 -9.81 35.19 43.60
C GLY A 17 -8.89 34.84 44.76
N GLU A 18 -8.40 35.87 45.43
CA GLU A 18 -7.47 35.73 46.56
C GLU A 18 -8.14 35.08 47.77
N ASP A 19 -7.39 34.20 48.45
CA ASP A 19 -7.73 33.59 49.74
C ASP A 19 -9.05 32.77 49.78
N VAL A 20 -9.75 32.58 48.64
CA VAL A 20 -10.89 31.65 48.54
C VAL A 20 -10.42 30.20 48.69
N LEU A 21 -9.33 29.85 48.01
CA LEU A 21 -8.61 28.59 48.18
C LEU A 21 -7.19 28.94 48.63
N VAL A 22 -6.77 28.40 49.77
CA VAL A 22 -5.42 28.61 50.32
C VAL A 22 -4.59 27.35 50.22
N PHE A 23 -3.30 27.51 49.93
CA PHE A 23 -2.36 26.40 49.77
C PHE A 23 -2.21 25.60 51.07
N TYR A 24 -2.34 24.27 51.00
CA TYR A 24 -2.09 23.39 52.15
C TYR A 24 -0.89 22.47 51.94
N ARG A 25 -0.91 21.66 50.87
CA ARG A 25 0.16 20.72 50.55
C ARG A 25 0.27 20.57 49.04
N MET A 26 1.47 20.33 48.53
CA MET A 26 1.65 19.90 47.14
C MET A 26 2.73 18.82 47.03
N ILE A 27 2.43 17.80 46.23
CA ILE A 27 3.42 16.86 45.70
C ILE A 27 3.54 17.16 44.21
N ALA A 28 4.72 17.55 43.76
CA ALA A 28 4.96 17.94 42.39
C ALA A 28 6.03 17.07 41.76
N THR A 29 5.78 16.54 40.56
CA THR A 29 6.73 15.69 39.82
C THR A 29 6.97 16.23 38.42
N GLU A 30 8.24 16.29 38.02
CA GLU A 30 8.72 16.77 36.73
C GLU A 30 9.80 15.85 36.19
N GLN A 31 9.85 15.66 34.87
CA GLN A 31 10.91 14.91 34.18
C GLN A 31 11.13 15.44 32.76
N LEU A 32 12.39 15.44 32.30
CA LEU A 32 12.75 15.79 30.93
C LEU A 32 12.02 14.89 29.91
N GLY A 33 11.34 15.54 28.97
CA GLY A 33 10.58 14.88 27.91
C GLY A 33 9.25 14.28 28.38
N ARG A 34 8.77 14.63 29.58
CA ARG A 34 7.50 14.13 30.15
C ARG A 34 6.63 15.27 30.66
N LEU A 35 5.33 14.99 30.74
CA LEU A 35 4.37 15.91 31.37
C LEU A 35 4.67 16.00 32.86
N PHE A 36 4.69 17.22 33.40
CA PHE A 36 4.67 17.38 34.85
C PHE A 36 3.27 17.11 35.39
N GLU A 37 3.21 16.73 36.66
CA GLU A 37 1.96 16.58 37.40
C GLU A 37 2.16 17.14 38.82
N TYR A 38 1.28 18.07 39.22
CA TYR A 38 1.27 18.62 40.56
C TYR A 38 -0.04 18.28 41.27
N GLU A 39 0.04 17.46 42.30
CA GLU A 39 -1.08 17.17 43.20
C GLU A 39 -1.12 18.23 44.30
N LEU A 40 -2.04 19.17 44.17
CA LEU A 40 -2.20 20.33 45.03
C LEU A 40 -3.44 20.18 45.92
N GLU A 41 -3.23 20.11 47.23
CA GLU A 41 -4.27 20.21 48.25
C GLU A 41 -4.41 21.65 48.74
N MET A 42 -5.66 22.09 48.85
CA MET A 42 -6.04 23.44 49.27
C MET A 42 -7.17 23.37 50.30
N LEU A 43 -7.30 24.43 51.08
CA LEU A 43 -8.38 24.60 52.05
C LEU A 43 -9.25 25.80 51.66
N SER A 44 -10.53 25.73 51.95
CA SER A 44 -11.46 26.85 51.81
C SER A 44 -12.46 26.88 52.96
N GLU A 45 -12.90 28.07 53.34
CA GLU A 45 -14.09 28.23 54.21
C GLU A 45 -15.39 27.97 53.43
N ARG A 46 -15.35 28.03 52.10
CA ARG A 46 -16.47 27.67 51.21
C ARG A 46 -16.43 26.17 50.93
N THR A 47 -17.44 25.46 51.38
CA THR A 47 -17.60 24.01 51.15
C THR A 47 -18.47 23.69 49.93
N ASP A 48 -18.96 24.72 49.26
CA ASP A 48 -19.92 24.70 48.14
C ASP A 48 -19.30 25.21 46.83
N ILE A 49 -17.97 25.12 46.67
CA ILE A 49 -17.30 25.55 45.44
C ILE A 49 -17.72 24.61 44.31
N GLU A 50 -18.36 25.17 43.29
CA GLU A 50 -18.72 24.46 42.07
C GLU A 50 -17.44 24.05 41.31
N LEU A 51 -17.21 22.74 41.19
CA LEU A 51 -15.93 22.22 40.70
C LEU A 51 -15.61 22.68 39.26
N THR A 52 -16.65 22.90 38.45
CA THR A 52 -16.54 23.40 37.07
C THR A 52 -16.07 24.84 36.99
N GLU A 53 -16.14 25.63 38.07
CA GLU A 53 -15.57 26.99 38.09
C GLU A 53 -14.05 26.98 38.10
N VAL A 54 -13.41 25.85 38.43
CA VAL A 54 -11.96 25.70 38.55
C VAL A 54 -11.38 24.74 37.50
N LEU A 55 -12.11 23.67 37.17
CA LEU A 55 -11.68 22.66 36.20
C LEU A 55 -11.34 23.30 34.83
N GLY A 56 -10.22 22.88 34.23
CA GLY A 56 -9.73 23.37 32.95
C GLY A 56 -9.07 24.75 32.99
N LYS A 57 -9.14 25.48 34.11
CA LYS A 57 -8.52 26.80 34.25
C LYS A 57 -7.07 26.70 34.73
N ASN A 58 -6.33 27.79 34.57
CA ASN A 58 -4.94 27.90 34.98
C ASN A 58 -4.82 28.21 36.49
N MET A 59 -3.86 27.60 37.17
CA MET A 59 -3.50 27.86 38.57
C MET A 59 -1.99 27.98 38.74
N THR A 60 -1.56 28.82 39.69
CA THR A 60 -0.15 29.02 40.00
C THR A 60 0.11 28.88 41.49
N VAL A 61 1.02 28.00 41.88
CA VAL A 61 1.60 27.98 43.22
C VAL A 61 2.88 28.81 43.20
N ARG A 62 3.02 29.72 44.16
CA ARG A 62 4.26 30.47 44.40
C ARG A 62 4.99 29.94 45.62
N MET A 63 6.31 29.88 45.52
CA MET A 63 7.23 29.56 46.62
C MET A 63 8.24 30.70 46.79
N GLN A 64 8.34 31.24 48.00
CA GLN A 64 9.35 32.25 48.33
C GLN A 64 10.74 31.62 48.41
N LEU A 65 11.68 32.22 47.68
CA LEU A 65 13.09 31.87 47.73
C LEU A 65 13.76 32.60 48.92
N PRO A 66 14.82 32.04 49.53
CA PRO A 66 15.44 32.67 50.68
C PRO A 66 16.17 33.95 50.29
N GLU A 67 16.12 34.95 51.15
CA GLU A 67 16.93 36.19 51.01
C GLU A 67 18.43 35.89 50.88
N SER A 68 18.92 34.81 51.51
CA SER A 68 20.30 34.35 51.36
C SER A 68 20.69 33.91 49.94
N ARG A 69 19.71 33.73 49.05
CA ARG A 69 19.88 33.42 47.62
C ARG A 69 19.32 34.55 46.73
N GLY A 70 19.29 35.79 47.24
CA GLY A 70 18.80 36.97 46.52
C GLY A 70 17.28 37.14 46.54
N GLY A 71 16.55 36.35 47.37
CA GLY A 71 15.10 36.45 47.51
C GLY A 71 14.33 36.09 46.24
N GLY A 72 13.12 36.64 46.10
CA GLY A 72 12.27 36.43 44.94
C GLY A 72 11.30 35.25 45.06
N THR A 73 10.72 34.84 43.94
CA THR A 73 9.63 33.86 43.89
C THR A 73 9.84 32.85 42.78
N ARG A 74 9.72 31.56 43.11
CA ARG A 74 9.60 30.46 42.15
C ARG A 74 8.12 30.13 41.95
N TYR A 75 7.74 29.87 40.72
CA TYR A 75 6.36 29.51 40.36
C TYR A 75 6.27 28.04 39.95
N PHE A 76 5.11 27.44 40.20
CA PHE A 76 4.66 26.15 39.67
C PHE A 76 3.30 26.40 39.05
N ASN A 77 3.29 26.47 37.73
CA ASN A 77 2.11 26.83 36.93
C ASN A 77 1.61 25.64 36.12
N GLY A 78 0.29 25.45 36.07
CA GLY A 78 -0.36 24.44 35.23
C GLY A 78 -1.86 24.65 35.11
N PHE A 79 -2.50 23.84 34.27
CA PHE A 79 -3.95 23.79 34.12
C PHE A 79 -4.55 22.72 35.03
N VAL A 80 -5.70 23.00 35.61
CA VAL A 80 -6.43 22.06 36.47
C VAL A 80 -7.09 20.98 35.60
N THR A 81 -6.48 19.80 35.54
CA THR A 81 -6.99 18.67 34.74
C THR A 81 -7.93 17.77 35.52
N ARG A 82 -7.87 17.85 36.85
CA ARG A 82 -8.81 17.20 37.77
C ARG A 82 -8.99 18.07 39.00
N PHE A 83 -10.23 18.24 39.44
CA PHE A 83 -10.56 18.97 40.67
C PHE A 83 -11.53 18.15 41.51
N SER A 84 -11.33 18.10 42.82
CA SER A 84 -12.12 17.23 43.72
C SER A 84 -12.30 17.87 45.09
N TYR A 85 -13.49 17.69 45.68
CA TYR A 85 -13.75 17.97 47.09
C TYR A 85 -13.43 16.72 47.91
N LEU A 86 -12.64 16.86 48.97
CA LEU A 86 -12.16 15.76 49.82
C LEU A 86 -12.93 15.66 51.14
N GLY A 87 -13.97 16.47 51.35
CA GLY A 87 -14.67 16.58 52.61
C GLY A 87 -14.07 17.64 53.54
N MET A 88 -14.50 17.63 54.80
CA MET A 88 -14.02 18.55 55.82
C MET A 88 -12.65 18.11 56.35
N ARG A 89 -11.76 19.09 56.56
CA ARG A 89 -10.50 18.92 57.27
C ARG A 89 -10.49 19.86 58.47
N GLY A 90 -10.53 19.27 59.66
CA GLY A 90 -10.83 20.02 60.86
C GLY A 90 -12.30 20.41 60.97
N MET A 91 -12.59 21.44 61.76
CA MET A 91 -13.96 21.94 61.95
C MET A 91 -14.32 23.11 61.04
N ARG A 92 -13.32 23.78 60.43
CA ARG A 92 -13.51 25.06 59.74
C ARG A 92 -13.39 24.99 58.22
N TYR A 93 -12.61 24.06 57.68
CA TYR A 93 -12.22 24.09 56.27
C TYR A 93 -12.72 22.89 55.48
N GLY A 94 -13.27 23.16 54.30
CA GLY A 94 -13.39 22.16 53.24
C GLY A 94 -12.04 21.95 52.56
N ALA A 95 -11.64 20.69 52.36
CA ALA A 95 -10.43 20.34 51.64
C ALA A 95 -10.73 20.07 50.16
N TYR A 96 -9.90 20.63 49.29
CA TYR A 96 -10.00 20.46 47.84
C TYR A 96 -8.66 19.97 47.28
N ARG A 97 -8.72 19.19 46.21
CA ARG A 97 -7.53 18.69 45.49
C ARG A 97 -7.62 19.06 44.03
N ALA A 98 -6.56 19.68 43.51
CA ALA A 98 -6.34 19.94 42.10
C ALA A 98 -5.16 19.10 41.60
N ILE A 99 -5.30 18.50 40.42
CA ILE A 99 -4.17 17.99 39.64
C ILE A 99 -3.85 19.05 38.59
N LEU A 100 -2.63 19.57 38.63
CA LEU A 100 -2.13 20.54 37.65
C LEU A 100 -1.23 19.83 36.64
N SER A 101 -1.49 20.06 35.35
CA SER A 101 -0.71 19.51 34.24
C SER A 101 -0.36 20.61 33.22
N PRO A 102 0.66 20.42 32.37
CA PRO A 102 0.98 21.39 31.32
C PRO A 102 -0.12 21.48 30.26
N TRP A 103 -0.12 22.55 29.47
CA TRP A 103 -1.01 22.67 28.30
C TRP A 103 -0.86 21.48 27.34
N LEU A 104 0.34 20.90 27.24
CA LEU A 104 0.63 19.74 26.40
C LEU A 104 -0.22 18.51 26.77
N TRP A 105 -0.69 18.42 28.02
CA TRP A 105 -1.57 17.34 28.47
C TRP A 105 -2.90 17.31 27.71
N PHE A 106 -3.42 18.46 27.26
CA PHE A 106 -4.68 18.51 26.52
C PHE A 106 -4.60 17.78 25.18
N LEU A 107 -3.40 17.62 24.61
CA LEU A 107 -3.19 16.80 23.41
C LEU A 107 -3.44 15.30 23.65
N THR A 108 -3.57 14.86 24.90
CA THR A 108 -4.00 13.48 25.23
C THR A 108 -5.51 13.29 25.08
N ARG A 109 -6.29 14.37 24.95
CA ARG A 109 -7.75 14.36 24.84
C ARG A 109 -8.25 14.39 23.40
N THR A 110 -7.33 14.41 22.44
CA THR A 110 -7.58 14.48 21.00
C THR A 110 -6.76 13.40 20.31
N SER A 111 -7.34 12.77 19.29
CA SER A 111 -6.72 11.72 18.48
C SER A 111 -7.15 11.86 17.03
N ASP A 112 -6.25 11.55 16.11
CA ASP A 112 -6.51 11.73 14.68
C ASP A 112 -5.82 10.65 13.81
N CYS A 113 -6.25 10.59 12.55
CA CYS A 113 -5.53 9.96 11.44
C CYS A 113 -5.24 11.05 10.40
N ARG A 114 -3.96 11.37 10.19
CA ARG A 114 -3.56 12.48 9.30
C ARG A 114 -2.18 12.26 8.70
N ILE A 115 -1.98 12.82 7.52
CA ILE A 115 -0.75 12.74 6.76
C ILE A 115 -0.04 14.10 6.79
N PHE A 116 1.26 14.08 7.03
CA PHE A 116 2.17 15.22 6.87
C PHE A 116 3.19 14.89 5.78
N GLN A 117 3.35 15.80 4.84
CA GLN A 117 4.30 15.66 3.73
C GLN A 117 5.24 16.85 3.68
N ASP A 118 6.47 16.60 3.23
CA ASP A 118 7.51 17.60 2.99
C ASP A 118 7.77 18.51 4.21
N LYS A 119 7.81 17.91 5.40
CA LYS A 119 8.02 18.63 6.67
C LYS A 119 9.07 17.94 7.53
N THR A 120 9.86 18.75 8.24
CA THR A 120 10.72 18.27 9.31
C THR A 120 9.90 17.95 10.57
N ILE A 121 10.42 17.08 11.44
CA ILE A 121 9.78 16.75 12.72
C ILE A 121 9.42 18.00 13.55
N PRO A 122 10.32 18.99 13.75
CA PRO A 122 9.96 20.22 14.46
C PRO A 122 8.81 21.01 13.83
N GLN A 123 8.71 21.04 12.50
CA GLN A 123 7.60 21.71 11.79
C GLN A 123 6.27 20.97 11.97
N ILE A 124 6.29 19.64 12.02
CA ILE A 124 5.09 18.82 12.28
C ILE A 124 4.58 19.08 13.70
N ILE A 125 5.48 19.06 14.69
CA ILE A 125 5.15 19.32 16.09
C ILE A 125 4.54 20.72 16.26
N GLU A 126 5.18 21.73 15.65
CA GLU A 126 4.71 23.12 15.68
C GLU A 126 3.32 23.29 15.04
N ALA A 127 3.08 22.63 13.90
CA ALA A 127 1.78 22.67 13.23
C ALA A 127 0.65 22.15 14.14
N ILE A 128 0.89 21.04 14.85
CA ILE A 128 -0.09 20.48 15.78
C ILE A 128 -0.36 21.42 16.95
N PHE A 129 0.68 21.99 17.54
CA PHE A 129 0.53 22.92 18.66
C PHE A 129 -0.30 24.13 18.27
N GLN A 130 0.01 24.73 17.11
CA GLN A 130 -0.69 25.90 16.59
C GLN A 130 -2.14 25.61 16.21
N GLU A 131 -2.42 24.46 15.58
CA GLU A 131 -3.78 24.04 15.23
C GLU A 131 -4.69 23.92 16.47
N LYS A 132 -4.13 23.48 17.61
CA LYS A 132 -4.87 23.41 18.89
C LYS A 132 -4.83 24.71 19.70
N GLY A 133 -4.26 25.78 19.15
CA GLY A 133 -4.22 27.12 19.77
C GLY A 133 -3.13 27.32 20.82
N PHE A 134 -2.14 26.42 20.92
CA PHE A 134 -1.05 26.54 21.88
C PHE A 134 0.17 27.24 21.28
N THR A 135 0.65 28.28 21.96
CA THR A 135 1.77 29.13 21.52
C THR A 135 2.89 29.26 22.54
N ASP A 136 2.67 28.81 23.79
CA ASP A 136 3.65 28.86 24.88
C ASP A 136 4.72 27.75 24.75
N PHE A 137 5.47 27.79 23.65
CA PHE A 137 6.65 26.96 23.44
C PHE A 137 7.78 27.72 22.74
N LYS A 138 9.02 27.22 22.90
CA LYS A 138 10.19 27.71 22.15
C LYS A 138 11.06 26.55 21.67
N LYS A 139 11.70 26.74 20.52
CA LYS A 139 12.68 25.82 19.94
C LYS A 139 14.08 26.25 20.36
N SER A 140 14.76 25.45 21.16
CA SER A 140 16.18 25.58 21.50
C SER A 140 16.93 24.35 20.97
N LEU A 141 16.82 24.16 19.66
CA LEU A 141 17.36 23.02 18.93
C LEU A 141 18.64 23.44 18.20
N SER A 142 19.65 22.58 18.23
CA SER A 142 20.97 22.77 17.62
C SER A 142 21.25 21.79 16.47
N GLY A 143 20.50 20.68 16.41
CA GLY A 143 20.62 19.65 15.38
C GLY A 143 19.99 20.04 14.04
N SER A 144 20.39 19.31 12.99
CA SER A 144 19.71 19.31 11.69
C SER A 144 18.70 18.17 11.64
N TYR A 145 17.53 18.42 11.06
CA TYR A 145 16.43 17.46 10.99
C TYR A 145 16.04 17.25 9.52
N PRO A 146 15.94 16.00 9.04
CA PRO A 146 15.58 15.75 7.66
C PRO A 146 14.13 16.15 7.37
N THR A 147 13.89 16.60 6.15
CA THR A 147 12.54 16.77 5.62
C THR A 147 11.97 15.39 5.32
N LEU A 148 10.86 15.04 5.96
CA LEU A 148 10.17 13.78 5.73
C LEU A 148 9.25 13.94 4.51
N GLU A 149 9.42 13.09 3.50
CA GLU A 149 8.50 13.01 2.35
C GLU A 149 7.09 12.63 2.83
N TYR A 150 7.01 11.72 3.81
CA TYR A 150 5.75 11.15 4.28
C TYR A 150 5.83 10.77 5.77
N CYS A 151 4.91 11.30 6.58
CA CYS A 151 4.80 11.01 8.01
C CYS A 151 3.32 10.98 8.41
N VAL A 152 2.87 9.89 9.01
CA VAL A 152 1.47 9.64 9.34
C VAL A 152 1.29 9.58 10.84
N GLN A 153 0.32 10.33 11.35
CA GLN A 153 -0.31 10.08 12.65
C GLN A 153 -1.45 9.09 12.40
N TYR A 154 -1.41 7.92 13.02
CA TYR A 154 -2.38 6.85 12.75
C TYR A 154 -2.96 6.29 14.04
N ARG A 155 -4.25 6.55 14.28
CA ARG A 155 -5.02 6.03 15.42
C ARG A 155 -4.36 6.25 16.79
N GLU A 156 -3.76 7.42 16.96
CA GLU A 156 -3.05 7.80 18.17
C GLU A 156 -3.41 9.23 18.60
N THR A 157 -3.22 9.55 19.87
CA THR A 157 -3.45 10.91 20.36
C THR A 157 -2.42 11.89 19.81
N ASP A 158 -2.79 13.17 19.72
CA ASP A 158 -1.86 14.22 19.27
C ASP A 158 -0.62 14.25 20.19
N PHE A 159 -0.81 14.00 21.49
CA PHE A 159 0.29 13.85 22.46
C PHE A 159 1.22 12.68 22.16
N ASN A 160 0.65 11.49 21.87
CA ASN A 160 1.43 10.31 21.54
C ASN A 160 2.26 10.54 20.28
N PHE A 161 1.65 11.14 19.26
CA PHE A 161 2.29 11.44 17.98
C PHE A 161 3.48 12.39 18.15
N VAL A 162 3.30 13.55 18.78
CA VAL A 162 4.42 14.49 18.98
C VAL A 162 5.49 13.89 19.89
N SER A 163 5.11 13.09 20.90
CA SER A 163 6.06 12.48 21.83
C SER A 163 6.94 11.44 21.15
N ARG A 164 6.38 10.52 20.35
CA ARG A 164 7.18 9.52 19.63
C ARG A 164 8.08 10.15 18.58
N LEU A 165 7.63 11.23 17.92
CA LEU A 165 8.45 11.95 16.96
C LEU A 165 9.63 12.65 17.64
N MET A 166 9.39 13.31 18.78
CA MET A 166 10.47 13.89 19.59
C MET A 166 11.47 12.81 20.03
N GLU A 167 10.98 11.69 20.57
CA GLU A 167 11.80 10.56 21.00
C GLU A 167 12.62 9.95 19.85
N GLN A 168 12.07 9.86 18.64
CA GLN A 168 12.76 9.40 17.43
C GLN A 168 13.83 10.38 16.96
N ALA A 169 13.53 11.68 16.97
CA ALA A 169 14.45 12.74 16.57
C ALA A 169 15.53 13.05 17.63
N GLY A 170 15.43 12.49 18.83
CA GLY A 170 16.30 12.83 19.96
C GLY A 170 15.99 14.18 20.60
N ILE A 171 14.82 14.75 20.30
CA ILE A 171 14.27 15.95 20.93
C ILE A 171 13.63 15.56 22.26
N TYR A 172 13.79 16.40 23.26
CA TYR A 172 13.08 16.33 24.52
C TYR A 172 12.63 17.73 24.92
N TYR A 173 11.95 17.85 26.06
CA TYR A 173 11.45 19.13 26.52
C TYR A 173 11.47 19.27 28.04
N TYR A 174 11.38 20.51 28.49
CA TYR A 174 11.16 20.87 29.89
C TYR A 174 10.32 22.15 29.96
N PHE A 175 9.87 22.53 31.15
CA PHE A 175 9.01 23.69 31.34
C PHE A 175 9.69 24.76 32.19
N LYS A 176 9.53 26.03 31.78
CA LYS A 176 9.87 27.20 32.59
C LYS A 176 8.58 27.81 33.11
N HIS A 177 8.47 27.95 34.43
CA HIS A 177 7.25 28.42 35.08
C HIS A 177 7.37 29.89 35.46
N GLU A 178 6.34 30.65 35.09
CA GLU A 178 6.15 32.05 35.43
C GLU A 178 4.79 32.22 36.12
N ASN A 179 4.50 33.41 36.64
CA ASN A 179 3.20 33.65 37.22
C ASN A 179 2.11 33.62 36.13
N GLY A 180 1.16 32.69 36.24
CA GLY A 180 0.04 32.58 35.31
C GLY A 180 0.32 31.84 33.99
N LYS A 181 1.56 31.40 33.73
CA LYS A 181 1.90 30.63 32.53
C LYS A 181 3.12 29.73 32.71
N HIS A 182 3.29 28.77 31.81
CA HIS A 182 4.49 27.94 31.71
C HIS A 182 4.90 27.80 30.23
N LEU A 183 6.18 27.95 29.97
CA LEU A 183 6.77 27.88 28.63
C LEU A 183 7.43 26.52 28.42
N MET A 184 6.98 25.77 27.41
CA MET A 184 7.64 24.53 26.98
C MET A 184 8.93 24.87 26.21
N VAL A 185 10.04 24.22 26.53
CA VAL A 185 11.31 24.40 25.84
C VAL A 185 11.69 23.10 25.16
N LEU A 186 11.69 23.08 23.83
CA LEU A 186 12.19 21.96 23.04
C LEU A 186 13.72 22.04 22.99
N ALA A 187 14.39 20.95 23.31
CA ALA A 187 15.85 20.85 23.43
C ALA A 187 16.37 19.54 22.83
N ASP A 188 17.59 19.57 22.30
CA ASP A 188 18.30 18.41 21.75
C ASP A 188 19.77 18.32 22.20
N ASP A 189 20.23 19.28 22.99
CA ASP A 189 21.62 19.41 23.40
C ASP A 189 21.74 20.12 24.75
N TYR A 190 22.85 19.87 25.44
CA TYR A 190 23.17 20.51 26.70
C TYR A 190 23.14 22.04 26.64
N SER A 191 23.54 22.64 25.51
CA SER A 191 23.55 24.10 25.29
C SER A 191 22.16 24.76 25.39
N ALA A 192 21.07 23.99 25.34
CA ALA A 192 19.71 24.48 25.53
C ALA A 192 19.35 24.75 27.02
N HIS A 193 20.23 24.36 27.94
CA HIS A 193 20.02 24.45 29.39
C HIS A 193 20.82 25.60 30.01
N GLY A 194 20.32 26.10 31.15
CA GLY A 194 20.98 27.12 31.95
C GLY A 194 20.78 26.89 33.43
N ALA A 195 21.47 27.65 34.26
CA ALA A 195 21.26 27.60 35.71
C ALA A 195 19.94 28.26 36.12
N PHE A 196 19.33 27.77 37.18
CA PHE A 196 18.23 28.48 37.82
C PHE A 196 18.82 29.71 38.54
N PRO A 197 18.23 30.92 38.45
CA PRO A 197 18.82 32.13 39.02
C PRO A 197 19.25 31.96 40.49
N ASN A 198 20.53 32.24 40.80
CA ASN A 198 21.17 32.12 42.12
C ASN A 198 21.32 30.68 42.68
N TYR A 199 21.11 29.66 41.83
CA TYR A 199 21.31 28.23 42.15
C TYR A 199 22.29 27.55 41.18
N ASP A 200 23.19 28.33 40.56
CA ASP A 200 24.33 27.83 39.79
C ASP A 200 25.25 26.93 40.65
N GLU A 201 25.37 27.21 41.95
CA GLU A 201 26.05 26.36 42.92
C GLU A 201 25.13 25.93 44.08
N VAL A 202 25.11 24.63 44.36
CA VAL A 202 24.34 24.03 45.45
C VAL A 202 25.27 23.23 46.36
N PRO A 203 25.44 23.62 47.63
CA PRO A 203 26.32 22.92 48.55
C PRO A 203 25.71 21.60 49.02
N TYR A 204 26.57 20.61 49.20
CA TYR A 204 26.30 19.39 49.93
C TYR A 204 26.64 19.57 51.41
N TYR A 205 25.69 19.28 52.29
CA TYR A 205 25.92 19.21 53.73
C TYR A 205 25.26 17.96 54.29
N PRO A 206 26.02 17.00 54.84
CA PRO A 206 25.43 15.78 55.41
C PRO A 206 24.50 16.12 56.58
N PRO A 207 23.48 15.29 56.85
CA PRO A 207 22.60 15.48 57.99
C PRO A 207 23.42 15.39 59.29
N ASP A 208 23.48 16.49 60.04
CA ASP A 208 24.14 16.58 61.34
C ASP A 208 23.07 16.92 62.39
N VAL A 209 23.08 16.18 63.50
CA VAL A 209 22.13 16.31 64.62
C VAL A 209 22.30 17.65 65.35
N MET A 210 23.43 18.35 65.17
CA MET A 210 23.76 19.60 65.88
C MET A 210 23.76 20.88 65.03
N GLN A 211 23.47 20.82 63.73
CA GLN A 211 23.48 22.01 62.86
C GLN A 211 22.20 22.12 62.03
N TRP A 212 21.22 22.89 62.51
CA TRP A 212 20.22 23.49 61.63
C TRP A 212 20.92 24.48 60.70
N LYS A 213 21.17 24.05 59.47
CA LYS A 213 21.73 24.94 58.44
C LYS A 213 20.58 25.70 57.78
N GLU A 214 20.56 27.01 58.00
CA GLU A 214 19.57 27.94 57.41
C GLU A 214 19.67 28.07 55.87
N ARG A 215 20.65 27.43 55.24
CA ARG A 215 20.94 27.56 53.80
C ARG A 215 20.34 26.42 53.00
N ASP A 216 19.80 26.74 51.83
CA ASP A 216 19.39 25.76 50.83
C ASP A 216 20.57 24.87 50.39
N HIS A 217 20.45 23.56 50.62
CA HIS A 217 21.50 22.56 50.38
C HIS A 217 20.92 21.17 50.00
N ILE A 218 21.79 20.31 49.49
CA ILE A 218 21.56 18.86 49.33
C ILE A 218 22.21 18.15 50.52
N TYR A 219 21.54 17.16 51.13
CA TYR A 219 22.07 16.42 52.28
C TYR A 219 22.19 14.91 52.05
N GLU A 220 21.53 14.35 51.04
CA GLU A 220 21.84 13.02 50.52
C GLU A 220 22.27 13.13 49.07
N TRP A 221 23.34 12.41 48.71
CA TRP A 221 23.86 12.34 47.35
C TRP A 221 24.34 10.93 47.06
N THR A 222 23.68 10.27 46.11
CA THR A 222 23.99 8.89 45.70
C THR A 222 24.39 8.88 44.23
N MET A 223 25.49 8.23 43.90
CA MET A 223 25.93 7.99 42.52
C MET A 223 25.78 6.49 42.20
N GLN A 224 25.06 6.18 41.14
CA GLN A 224 24.87 4.83 40.63
C GLN A 224 25.44 4.71 39.22
N LYS A 225 26.10 3.57 38.94
CA LYS A 225 26.49 3.19 37.58
C LYS A 225 25.86 1.87 37.19
N GLN A 226 25.42 1.77 35.95
CA GLN A 226 24.86 0.56 35.36
C GLN A 226 25.54 0.22 34.04
N VAL A 227 25.71 -1.07 33.76
CA VAL A 227 26.21 -1.56 32.47
C VAL A 227 25.20 -1.22 31.39
N GLN A 228 25.65 -0.55 30.34
CA GLN A 228 24.87 -0.20 29.15
C GLN A 228 25.59 -0.73 27.90
N PRO A 229 24.87 -0.99 26.80
CA PRO A 229 25.51 -1.29 25.52
C PRO A 229 26.47 -0.19 25.10
N GLY A 230 27.62 -0.59 24.54
CA GLY A 230 28.66 0.31 24.05
C GLY A 230 28.63 0.52 22.54
N GLY A 231 27.79 -0.22 21.82
CA GLY A 231 27.59 -0.06 20.38
C GLY A 231 26.12 -0.12 19.99
N TYR A 232 25.77 0.60 18.93
CA TYR A 232 24.47 0.51 18.29
C TYR A 232 24.67 0.42 16.77
N SER A 233 23.92 -0.45 16.10
CA SER A 233 23.90 -0.57 14.64
C SER A 233 22.48 -0.53 14.10
N LEU A 234 22.27 0.29 13.07
CA LEU A 234 21.03 0.37 12.30
C LEU A 234 21.30 -0.01 10.85
N ASN A 235 20.27 -0.52 10.17
CA ASN A 235 20.28 -0.71 8.73
C ASN A 235 18.90 -0.39 8.14
N ASP A 236 18.86 -0.14 6.84
CA ASP A 236 17.62 0.06 6.09
C ASP A 236 17.80 -0.34 4.61
N PHE A 237 16.76 -0.19 3.80
CA PHE A 237 16.77 -0.48 2.37
C PHE A 237 16.12 0.65 1.56
N ASP A 238 16.89 1.20 0.62
CA ASP A 238 16.40 2.17 -0.37
C ASP A 238 16.25 1.49 -1.73
N PHE A 239 15.01 1.36 -2.21
CA PHE A 239 14.74 0.72 -3.50
C PHE A 239 15.21 1.53 -4.71
N THR A 240 15.42 2.85 -4.56
CA THR A 240 15.92 3.72 -5.63
C THR A 240 17.42 3.54 -5.84
N GLU A 241 18.14 3.17 -4.77
CA GLU A 241 19.56 2.84 -4.78
C GLU A 241 19.82 1.49 -4.05
N PRO A 242 19.38 0.34 -4.59
CA PRO A 242 19.30 -0.93 -3.86
C PRO A 242 20.64 -1.54 -3.42
N THR A 243 21.76 -1.03 -3.94
CA THR A 243 23.11 -1.44 -3.56
C THR A 243 23.80 -0.45 -2.62
N LYS A 244 23.14 0.65 -2.24
CA LYS A 244 23.68 1.68 -1.36
C LYS A 244 23.89 1.10 0.03
N PRO A 245 25.11 1.19 0.60
CA PRO A 245 25.37 0.68 1.94
C PRO A 245 24.73 1.62 2.98
N LEU A 246 23.60 1.18 3.55
CA LEU A 246 22.88 1.94 4.57
C LEU A 246 23.24 1.54 6.00
N ARG A 247 23.92 0.42 6.23
CA ARG A 247 24.25 -0.03 7.59
C ARG A 247 25.19 0.95 8.28
N LYS A 248 24.75 1.52 9.40
CA LYS A 248 25.54 2.40 10.27
C LYS A 248 25.83 1.73 11.61
N VAL A 249 26.99 2.06 12.16
CA VAL A 249 27.50 1.52 13.43
C VAL A 249 28.15 2.66 14.20
N VAL A 250 27.73 2.88 15.44
CA VAL A 250 28.39 3.80 16.37
C VAL A 250 28.84 2.99 17.58
N SER A 251 30.10 3.19 18.00
CA SER A 251 30.68 2.51 19.16
C SER A 251 31.34 3.52 20.12
N MET A 252 30.85 3.57 21.36
CA MET A 252 31.33 4.43 22.44
C MET A 252 31.30 3.67 23.80
N PRO A 253 32.04 2.55 23.94
CA PRO A 253 32.05 1.77 25.18
C PRO A 253 32.61 2.59 26.34
N LYS A 254 31.96 2.48 27.51
CA LYS A 254 32.45 3.11 28.75
C LYS A 254 33.60 2.30 29.36
N SER A 255 34.40 2.95 30.21
CA SER A 255 35.62 2.36 30.79
C SER A 255 35.32 1.41 31.96
N HIS A 256 34.69 0.27 31.68
CA HIS A 256 34.48 -0.83 32.62
C HIS A 256 34.39 -2.19 31.88
N ALA A 257 34.45 -3.29 32.64
CA ALA A 257 34.27 -4.62 32.07
C ALA A 257 32.88 -4.78 31.42
N MET A 258 32.78 -5.62 30.39
CA MET A 258 31.51 -5.93 29.69
C MET A 258 30.81 -4.71 29.05
N ALA A 259 31.52 -3.62 28.76
CA ALA A 259 30.96 -2.40 28.17
C ALA A 259 30.84 -2.40 26.63
N LYS A 260 31.22 -3.50 25.96
CA LYS A 260 31.36 -3.56 24.49
C LYS A 260 30.20 -4.24 23.75
N PHE A 261 29.13 -4.61 24.46
CA PHE A 261 27.95 -5.21 23.83
C PHE A 261 27.32 -4.24 22.82
N GLU A 262 26.82 -4.81 21.72
CA GLU A 262 26.17 -4.09 20.62
C GLU A 262 24.67 -4.39 20.61
N VAL A 263 23.86 -3.37 20.30
CA VAL A 263 22.45 -3.51 19.92
C VAL A 263 22.34 -3.33 18.41
N TYR A 264 21.65 -4.23 17.73
CA TYR A 264 21.33 -4.13 16.30
C TYR A 264 19.81 -4.06 16.11
N ASP A 265 19.35 -3.22 15.18
CA ASP A 265 17.93 -3.03 14.89
C ASP A 265 17.68 -2.76 13.38
N TYR A 266 16.53 -3.19 12.88
CA TYR A 266 16.05 -2.99 11.50
C TYR A 266 14.50 -2.95 11.51
N PRO A 267 13.86 -2.02 10.79
CA PRO A 267 14.44 -0.96 9.96
C PRO A 267 14.90 0.27 10.77
N GLY A 268 15.79 1.06 10.18
CA GLY A 268 16.34 2.29 10.78
C GLY A 268 15.51 3.55 10.53
N GLU A 269 14.56 3.50 9.60
CA GLU A 269 13.72 4.59 9.11
C GLU A 269 14.52 5.75 8.48
N TYR A 270 15.48 5.42 7.61
CA TYR A 270 16.26 6.39 6.82
C TYR A 270 16.68 5.86 5.45
N THR A 271 16.84 6.75 4.49
CA THR A 271 17.41 6.47 3.16
C THR A 271 18.71 7.25 2.90
N ASP A 272 18.97 8.30 3.68
CA ASP A 272 20.23 9.03 3.66
C ASP A 272 21.23 8.47 4.71
N PRO A 273 22.48 8.15 4.32
CA PRO A 273 23.49 7.66 5.24
C PRO A 273 23.83 8.62 6.40
N GLY A 274 23.73 9.93 6.21
CA GLY A 274 23.99 10.93 7.25
C GLY A 274 22.90 10.95 8.31
N ASP A 275 21.63 10.78 7.91
CA ASP A 275 20.52 10.58 8.85
C ASP A 275 20.68 9.28 9.65
N GLY A 276 21.13 8.20 8.99
CA GLY A 276 21.46 6.94 9.66
C GLY A 276 22.55 7.07 10.73
N ASP A 277 23.59 7.87 10.47
CA ASP A 277 24.65 8.16 11.46
C ASP A 277 24.07 8.91 12.67
N ASN A 278 23.20 9.90 12.40
CA ASN A 278 22.54 10.69 13.44
C ASN A 278 21.60 9.83 14.31
N TYR A 279 20.72 9.03 13.70
CA TYR A 279 19.80 8.17 14.45
C TYR A 279 20.54 7.10 15.26
N THR A 280 21.57 6.47 14.68
CA THR A 280 22.39 5.48 15.40
C THR A 280 23.08 6.10 16.61
N LYS A 281 23.62 7.31 16.47
CA LYS A 281 24.23 8.07 17.56
C LYS A 281 23.22 8.43 18.64
N ILE A 282 22.03 8.91 18.27
CA ILE A 282 20.95 9.24 19.21
C ILE A 282 20.55 8.00 20.01
N ARG A 283 20.38 6.84 19.35
CA ARG A 283 20.03 5.58 20.03
C ARG A 283 21.09 5.14 21.04
N LEU A 284 22.38 5.26 20.69
CA LEU A 284 23.44 4.95 21.64
C LEU A 284 23.47 5.95 22.82
N GLN A 285 23.27 7.24 22.55
CA GLN A 285 23.22 8.27 23.60
C GLN A 285 22.04 8.08 24.57
N GLU A 286 20.88 7.63 24.08
CA GLU A 286 19.71 7.25 24.89
C GLU A 286 20.05 6.18 25.94
N LEU A 287 20.81 5.16 25.54
CA LEU A 287 21.27 4.10 26.44
C LEU A 287 22.35 4.62 27.40
N LEU A 288 23.34 5.34 26.87
CA LEU A 288 24.46 5.86 27.67
C LEU A 288 24.05 6.94 28.68
N ALA A 289 22.95 7.65 28.46
CA ALA A 289 22.40 8.60 29.44
C ALA A 289 21.98 7.91 30.75
N GLN A 290 21.76 6.59 30.73
CA GLN A 290 21.40 5.77 31.90
C GLN A 290 22.63 5.10 32.55
N HIS A 291 23.84 5.35 32.03
CA HIS A 291 25.05 4.69 32.52
C HIS A 291 25.46 5.20 33.90
N GLU A 292 25.44 6.52 34.13
CA GLU A 292 25.77 7.17 35.41
C GLU A 292 24.60 8.06 35.80
N ILE A 293 23.90 7.69 36.88
CA ILE A 293 22.73 8.40 37.39
C ILE A 293 23.03 8.84 38.82
N LEU A 294 22.64 10.06 39.14
CA LEU A 294 22.85 10.67 40.44
C LEU A 294 21.52 10.99 41.08
N GLN A 295 21.38 10.69 42.37
CA GLN A 295 20.18 10.98 43.15
C GLN A 295 20.54 11.93 44.29
N GLY A 296 19.81 13.05 44.37
CA GLY A 296 19.98 14.06 45.41
C GLY A 296 18.72 14.22 46.24
N LEU A 297 18.86 14.36 47.57
CA LEU A 297 17.78 14.77 48.47
C LEU A 297 18.20 16.03 49.22
N GLY A 298 17.34 17.03 49.22
CA GLY A 298 17.71 18.35 49.74
C GLY A 298 16.53 19.24 50.09
N VAL A 299 16.88 20.47 50.47
CA VAL A 299 15.95 21.59 50.69
C VAL A 299 16.24 22.76 49.74
N ALA A 300 17.02 22.52 48.67
CA ALA A 300 17.40 23.56 47.71
C ALA A 300 16.25 23.92 46.77
N ARG A 301 15.58 25.04 47.04
CA ARG A 301 14.32 25.47 46.41
C ARG A 301 14.42 25.89 44.95
N GLY A 302 15.60 26.23 44.46
CA GLY A 302 15.83 26.58 43.06
C GLY A 302 16.28 25.43 42.18
N VAL A 303 16.51 24.23 42.73
CA VAL A 303 16.85 23.05 41.91
C VAL A 303 15.59 22.60 41.17
N ALA A 304 15.68 22.49 39.84
CA ALA A 304 14.53 22.27 38.98
C ALA A 304 14.88 21.44 37.75
N THR A 305 13.91 20.67 37.25
CA THR A 305 14.09 19.84 36.04
C THR A 305 14.44 20.70 34.83
N GLY A 306 15.45 20.26 34.06
CA GLY A 306 15.94 20.99 32.89
C GLY A 306 16.85 22.18 33.21
N TYR A 307 17.24 22.36 34.48
CA TYR A 307 18.25 23.34 34.86
C TYR A 307 19.59 22.67 35.22
N LEU A 308 20.64 23.47 35.12
CA LEU A 308 22.01 23.11 35.46
C LEU A 308 22.36 23.59 36.86
N PHE A 309 23.13 22.80 37.60
CA PHE A 309 23.74 23.25 38.85
C PHE A 309 25.08 22.54 39.08
N SER A 310 25.99 23.20 39.80
CA SER A 310 27.24 22.62 40.28
C SER A 310 27.07 22.18 41.73
N LEU A 311 27.34 20.90 42.02
CA LEU A 311 27.41 20.44 43.40
C LEU A 311 28.74 20.92 44.01
N THR A 312 28.69 21.51 45.19
CA THR A 312 29.89 21.94 45.93
C THR A 312 29.95 21.28 47.30
N ASN A 313 31.12 21.24 47.94
CA ASN A 313 31.31 20.68 49.28
C ASN A 313 30.94 19.19 49.45
N SER A 314 30.93 18.41 48.36
CA SER A 314 30.85 16.94 48.45
C SER A 314 32.15 16.38 49.02
N GLY A 315 32.04 15.41 49.93
CA GLY A 315 33.20 14.69 50.46
C GLY A 315 33.94 13.86 49.40
N ARG A 316 33.27 13.54 48.28
CA ARG A 316 33.85 12.85 47.14
C ARG A 316 34.18 13.86 46.04
N GLN A 317 35.47 14.16 45.85
CA GLN A 317 35.93 15.30 45.06
C GLN A 317 35.50 15.27 43.58
N ASP A 318 35.47 14.10 42.95
CA ASP A 318 35.00 13.92 41.55
C ASP A 318 33.51 14.26 41.37
N GLN A 319 32.75 14.34 42.46
CA GLN A 319 31.33 14.71 42.44
C GLN A 319 31.10 16.22 42.50
N ASN A 320 32.12 17.02 42.81
CA ASN A 320 32.02 18.49 42.80
C ASN A 320 32.12 19.02 41.36
N ARG A 321 31.08 18.78 40.57
CA ARG A 321 30.98 19.13 39.15
C ARG A 321 29.56 19.56 38.79
N GLN A 322 29.37 19.91 37.53
CA GLN A 322 28.09 20.39 37.01
C GLN A 322 27.19 19.22 36.56
N TYR A 323 25.90 19.35 36.84
CA TYR A 323 24.89 18.36 36.57
C TYR A 323 23.67 18.98 35.87
N LEU A 324 23.02 18.17 35.03
CA LEU A 324 21.70 18.44 34.49
C LEU A 324 20.65 17.69 35.32
N VAL A 325 19.65 18.41 35.84
CA VAL A 325 18.51 17.78 36.55
C VAL A 325 17.56 17.16 35.52
N VAL A 326 17.49 15.84 35.50
CA VAL A 326 16.64 15.06 34.58
C VAL A 326 15.23 14.89 35.12
N SER A 327 15.07 14.75 36.44
CA SER A 327 13.77 14.74 37.10
C SER A 327 13.84 15.33 38.49
N ALA A 328 12.71 15.83 38.97
CA ALA A 328 12.56 16.36 40.31
C ALA A 328 11.18 16.03 40.88
N SER A 329 11.15 15.67 42.15
CA SER A 329 9.96 15.51 42.95
C SER A 329 10.05 16.44 44.15
N TYR A 330 9.02 17.27 44.35
CA TYR A 330 8.95 18.26 45.40
C TYR A 330 7.81 17.93 46.34
N GLU A 331 8.09 17.97 47.63
CA GLU A 331 7.08 17.91 48.67
C GLU A 331 7.05 19.26 49.39
N MET A 332 5.88 19.89 49.40
CA MET A 332 5.66 21.21 49.97
C MET A 332 4.49 21.16 50.94
N GLN A 333 4.66 21.74 52.13
CA GLN A 333 3.60 21.77 53.13
C GLN A 333 3.56 23.13 53.83
N SER A 334 2.36 23.70 53.91
CA SER A 334 2.07 24.92 54.66
C SER A 334 2.02 24.63 56.16
N ASP A 335 2.32 25.63 56.99
CA ASP A 335 1.98 25.56 58.41
C ASP A 335 0.46 25.33 58.58
N PRO A 336 0.01 24.71 59.68
CA PRO A 336 -1.42 24.56 59.95
C PRO A 336 -2.17 25.91 59.90
N TYR A 337 -3.39 25.91 59.36
CA TYR A 337 -4.30 27.08 59.37
C TYR A 337 -5.22 27.10 60.60
N GLU A 338 -5.23 26.00 61.35
CA GLU A 338 -5.92 25.85 62.63
C GLU A 338 -4.98 25.17 63.63
N SER A 339 -5.24 25.36 64.92
CA SER A 339 -4.47 24.74 65.98
C SER A 339 -4.66 23.22 65.97
N ILE A 340 -3.58 22.49 65.72
CA ILE A 340 -3.58 21.02 65.77
C ILE A 340 -3.16 20.53 67.17
N PRO A 341 -3.72 19.43 67.69
CA PRO A 341 -3.45 18.96 69.05
C PRO A 341 -2.01 18.46 69.29
N ASN A 342 -1.26 18.12 68.23
CA ASN A 342 0.08 17.57 68.33
C ASN A 342 1.08 18.27 67.39
N PRO A 343 2.06 19.03 67.91
CA PRO A 343 3.09 19.72 67.12
C PRO A 343 4.03 18.80 66.36
N GLU A 344 4.18 17.52 66.77
CA GLU A 344 5.05 16.54 66.10
C GLU A 344 4.56 16.13 64.70
N TRP A 345 3.37 16.57 64.30
CA TRP A 345 2.76 16.31 63.00
C TRP A 345 3.06 17.40 61.94
N VAL A 346 3.86 18.42 62.28
CA VAL A 346 4.33 19.42 61.31
C VAL A 346 5.50 18.83 60.52
N GLY A 347 5.21 18.34 59.32
CA GLY A 347 6.23 17.84 58.38
C GLY A 347 7.24 18.92 57.97
N LYS A 348 8.33 18.52 57.31
CA LYS A 348 9.30 19.47 56.75
C LYS A 348 8.59 20.38 55.73
N PRO A 349 8.76 21.71 55.77
CA PRO A 349 8.00 22.62 54.91
C PRO A 349 8.30 22.44 53.42
N TYR A 350 9.54 22.04 53.10
CA TYR A 350 9.99 21.79 51.73
C TYR A 350 10.98 20.64 51.70
N GLN A 351 10.87 19.78 50.69
CA GLN A 351 11.87 18.79 50.32
C GLN A 351 11.90 18.62 48.81
N VAL A 352 13.09 18.41 48.26
CA VAL A 352 13.28 18.08 46.85
C VAL A 352 14.11 16.83 46.71
N ARG A 353 13.61 15.88 45.90
CA ARG A 353 14.35 14.72 45.42
C ARG A 353 14.63 14.92 43.94
N ILE A 354 15.88 14.81 43.53
CA ILE A 354 16.28 14.95 42.13
C ILE A 354 16.96 13.71 41.59
N THR A 355 16.79 13.48 40.30
CA THR A 355 17.67 12.63 39.50
C THR A 355 18.45 13.53 38.55
N ALA A 356 19.76 13.36 38.48
CA ALA A 356 20.64 14.15 37.65
C ALA A 356 21.64 13.27 36.89
N ILE A 357 22.18 13.82 35.80
CA ILE A 357 23.29 13.26 35.04
C ILE A 357 24.40 14.30 34.94
N ASP A 358 25.61 13.87 34.61
CA ASP A 358 26.70 14.79 34.27
C ASP A 358 26.25 15.74 33.15
N ALA A 359 26.48 17.03 33.33
CA ALA A 359 26.16 18.07 32.35
C ALA A 359 26.68 17.76 30.94
N GLN A 360 27.89 17.19 30.83
CA GLN A 360 28.52 16.88 29.54
C GLN A 360 28.00 15.58 28.91
N GLN A 361 27.26 14.74 29.65
CA GLN A 361 26.64 13.54 29.10
C GLN A 361 25.40 13.95 28.29
N PRO A 362 25.36 13.70 26.96
CA PRO A 362 24.19 14.04 26.16
C PRO A 362 22.96 13.26 26.65
N TYR A 363 21.88 13.98 26.95
CA TYR A 363 20.59 13.39 27.29
C TYR A 363 19.78 13.13 26.03
N ARG A 364 19.14 11.96 25.96
CA ARG A 364 18.07 11.65 25.00
C ARG A 364 16.93 11.00 25.78
N ALA A 365 15.70 11.39 25.47
CA ALA A 365 14.54 10.80 26.11
C ALA A 365 14.40 9.30 25.73
N PRO A 366 14.07 8.42 26.67
CA PRO A 366 13.77 7.02 26.36
C PRO A 366 12.57 6.89 25.42
N ARG A 367 12.62 5.95 24.46
CA ARG A 367 11.49 5.60 23.57
C ARG A 367 10.43 4.75 24.29
N ILE A 368 9.60 5.38 25.11
CA ILE A 368 8.50 4.69 25.81
C ILE A 368 7.15 4.92 25.15
N THR A 369 7.05 5.92 24.27
CA THR A 369 5.80 6.27 23.60
C THR A 369 5.51 5.22 22.53
N PRO A 370 4.38 4.50 22.60
CA PRO A 370 4.06 3.44 21.64
C PRO A 370 4.03 3.97 20.20
N LYS A 371 4.74 3.30 19.29
CA LYS A 371 4.61 3.57 17.85
C LYS A 371 3.30 2.96 17.33
N PRO A 372 2.57 3.67 16.44
CA PRO A 372 1.40 3.10 15.79
C PRO A 372 1.80 1.97 14.86
N VAL A 373 0.99 0.91 14.82
CA VAL A 373 1.17 -0.24 13.94
C VAL A 373 -0.13 -0.50 13.20
N VAL A 374 -0.08 -0.53 11.88
CA VAL A 374 -1.18 -1.00 11.05
C VAL A 374 -1.20 -2.52 11.10
N GLN A 375 -2.25 -3.08 11.70
CA GLN A 375 -2.34 -4.52 12.01
C GLN A 375 -2.55 -5.42 10.78
N GLY A 376 -2.89 -4.83 9.64
CA GLY A 376 -3.13 -5.55 8.40
C GLY A 376 -3.43 -4.60 7.24
N PRO A 377 -3.58 -5.14 6.03
CA PRO A 377 -3.79 -4.33 4.85
C PRO A 377 -5.13 -3.59 4.91
N GLN A 378 -5.17 -2.44 4.23
CA GLN A 378 -6.36 -1.62 4.04
C GLN A 378 -6.64 -1.48 2.55
N THR A 379 -7.84 -1.06 2.16
CA THR A 379 -8.05 -0.58 0.80
C THR A 379 -7.89 0.94 0.73
N ALA A 380 -7.52 1.43 -0.45
CA ALA A 380 -7.41 2.83 -0.78
C ALA A 380 -7.82 3.06 -2.24
N ILE A 381 -8.15 4.29 -2.61
CA ILE A 381 -8.51 4.65 -3.97
C ILE A 381 -7.34 5.35 -4.64
N VAL A 382 -6.98 4.94 -5.85
CA VAL A 382 -5.91 5.58 -6.62
C VAL A 382 -6.33 6.97 -7.07
N VAL A 383 -5.45 7.96 -6.90
CA VAL A 383 -5.72 9.38 -7.21
C VAL A 383 -4.59 10.00 -8.04
N GLY A 384 -4.87 11.15 -8.64
CA GLY A 384 -3.91 11.91 -9.45
C GLY A 384 -4.54 13.21 -9.97
N PRO A 385 -3.83 13.93 -10.86
CA PRO A 385 -4.28 15.22 -11.36
C PRO A 385 -5.61 15.12 -12.11
N SER A 386 -6.42 16.17 -12.02
CA SER A 386 -7.68 16.27 -12.76
C SER A 386 -7.45 16.15 -14.28
N GLY A 387 -8.28 15.33 -14.95
CA GLY A 387 -8.18 15.05 -16.39
C GLY A 387 -7.18 13.95 -16.78
N GLU A 388 -6.49 13.35 -15.81
CA GLU A 388 -5.67 12.15 -16.02
C GLU A 388 -6.46 10.87 -15.69
N GLU A 389 -6.19 9.78 -16.41
CA GLU A 389 -6.65 8.43 -16.05
C GLU A 389 -5.55 7.60 -15.36
N ILE A 390 -4.29 7.94 -15.64
CA ILE A 390 -3.11 7.21 -15.15
C ILE A 390 -2.09 8.25 -14.69
N TYR A 391 -1.72 8.16 -13.41
CA TYR A 391 -0.68 9.01 -12.84
C TYR A 391 0.38 8.14 -12.17
N THR A 392 1.54 8.04 -12.82
CA THR A 392 2.65 7.17 -12.40
C THR A 392 3.99 7.87 -12.57
N ASP A 393 5.00 7.38 -11.86
CA ASP A 393 6.39 7.78 -12.04
C ASP A 393 7.25 6.72 -12.75
N GLN A 394 8.55 6.96 -12.85
CA GLN A 394 9.55 6.09 -13.49
C GLN A 394 9.68 4.68 -12.87
N TYR A 395 9.16 4.47 -11.66
CA TYR A 395 9.20 3.19 -10.95
C TYR A 395 7.86 2.44 -11.01
N GLY A 396 6.85 2.99 -11.70
CA GLY A 396 5.51 2.40 -11.72
C GLY A 396 4.73 2.60 -10.42
N ARG A 397 5.06 3.63 -9.64
CA ARG A 397 4.36 3.98 -8.39
C ARG A 397 3.11 4.79 -8.70
N VAL A 398 2.10 4.72 -7.83
CA VAL A 398 0.89 5.55 -7.91
C VAL A 398 0.66 6.28 -6.58
N LYS A 399 -0.29 7.22 -6.56
CA LYS A 399 -0.74 7.88 -5.33
C LYS A 399 -2.14 7.42 -4.96
N CYS A 400 -2.47 7.44 -3.67
CA CYS A 400 -3.75 6.96 -3.15
C CYS A 400 -4.36 7.93 -2.15
N HIS A 401 -5.69 7.95 -2.11
CA HIS A 401 -6.48 8.50 -1.02
C HIS A 401 -6.90 7.35 -0.10
N PHE A 402 -6.54 7.44 1.18
CA PHE A 402 -6.96 6.49 2.21
C PHE A 402 -8.32 6.88 2.78
N HIS A 403 -9.19 5.90 3.03
CA HIS A 403 -10.56 6.14 3.50
C HIS A 403 -10.68 6.88 4.85
N TRP A 404 -9.61 6.91 5.63
CA TRP A 404 -9.55 7.63 6.91
C TRP A 404 -8.97 9.03 6.78
N ASP A 405 -8.46 9.41 5.61
CA ASP A 405 -7.95 10.76 5.39
C ASP A 405 -9.09 11.75 5.21
N ARG A 406 -9.01 12.85 5.94
CA ARG A 406 -10.05 13.89 6.04
C ARG A 406 -9.49 15.27 5.71
N HIS A 407 -8.19 15.35 5.41
CA HIS A 407 -7.43 16.60 5.29
C HIS A 407 -6.93 16.84 3.86
N ASP A 408 -7.16 15.90 2.95
CA ASP A 408 -6.77 16.00 1.54
C ASP A 408 -7.96 16.33 0.62
N SER A 409 -7.65 16.53 -0.67
CA SER A 409 -8.66 16.80 -1.71
C SER A 409 -8.86 15.60 -2.64
N ALA A 410 -8.37 14.40 -2.27
CA ALA A 410 -8.35 13.21 -3.12
C ALA A 410 -7.70 13.46 -4.51
N ASP A 411 -6.54 14.12 -4.51
CA ASP A 411 -5.80 14.58 -5.70
C ASP A 411 -4.34 14.09 -5.71
N GLU A 412 -3.48 14.64 -6.57
CA GLU A 412 -2.07 14.26 -6.64
C GLU A 412 -1.24 14.59 -5.38
N LYS A 413 -1.82 15.21 -4.36
CA LYS A 413 -1.16 15.58 -3.10
C LYS A 413 -1.60 14.73 -1.91
N SER A 414 -2.59 13.84 -2.09
CA SER A 414 -3.13 12.98 -1.02
C SER A 414 -2.11 12.08 -0.34
N SER A 415 -1.15 11.53 -1.09
CA SER A 415 -0.12 10.65 -0.55
C SER A 415 1.26 10.85 -1.19
N CYS A 416 2.25 10.18 -0.59
CA CYS A 416 3.52 9.91 -1.25
C CYS A 416 3.33 8.92 -2.42
N TRP A 417 4.40 8.70 -3.17
CA TRP A 417 4.43 7.68 -4.22
C TRP A 417 4.52 6.27 -3.63
N ILE A 418 3.50 5.45 -3.90
CA ILE A 418 3.35 4.10 -3.35
C ILE A 418 3.72 3.06 -4.42
N ARG A 419 4.63 2.13 -4.08
CA ARG A 419 5.03 1.03 -4.97
C ARG A 419 3.88 0.05 -5.17
N VAL A 420 3.77 -0.47 -6.39
CA VAL A 420 2.73 -1.45 -6.78
C VAL A 420 3.38 -2.80 -7.03
N ALA A 421 3.01 -3.81 -6.24
CA ALA A 421 3.38 -5.19 -6.47
C ALA A 421 2.90 -5.64 -7.85
N GLN A 422 3.79 -6.30 -8.60
CA GLN A 422 3.50 -6.88 -9.91
C GLN A 422 3.51 -8.40 -9.79
N SER A 423 2.78 -9.09 -10.67
CA SER A 423 2.78 -10.56 -10.70
C SER A 423 4.15 -11.15 -11.07
N TRP A 424 4.97 -10.41 -11.83
CA TRP A 424 6.32 -10.82 -12.19
C TRP A 424 7.20 -9.59 -12.48
N ALA A 425 8.32 -9.40 -11.77
CA ALA A 425 9.17 -8.23 -11.92
C ALA A 425 10.66 -8.59 -12.00
N GLY A 426 11.31 -8.22 -13.11
CA GLY A 426 12.74 -8.40 -13.34
C GLY A 426 13.40 -7.14 -13.93
N LYS A 427 14.70 -7.22 -14.21
CA LYS A 427 15.49 -6.09 -14.74
C LYS A 427 15.07 -5.73 -16.17
N LYS A 428 14.07 -4.85 -16.30
CA LYS A 428 13.43 -4.44 -17.58
C LYS A 428 12.69 -5.57 -18.31
N TRP A 429 12.11 -6.50 -17.56
CA TRP A 429 11.26 -7.57 -18.09
C TRP A 429 10.27 -8.01 -17.00
N GLY A 430 9.12 -8.57 -17.37
CA GLY A 430 8.07 -8.99 -16.42
C GLY A 430 6.68 -8.52 -16.86
N ALA A 431 5.72 -8.60 -15.92
CA ALA A 431 4.37 -8.08 -16.08
C ALA A 431 4.28 -6.67 -15.48
N LEU A 432 3.58 -5.77 -16.15
CA LEU A 432 3.32 -4.41 -15.67
C LEU A 432 1.88 -4.03 -15.95
N TYR A 433 1.08 -3.96 -14.89
CA TYR A 433 -0.24 -3.37 -14.92
C TYR A 433 -0.21 -2.19 -13.98
N LEU A 434 -0.54 -0.99 -14.45
CA LEU A 434 -0.62 0.19 -13.59
C LEU A 434 -2.05 0.35 -13.07
N PRO A 435 -2.27 0.58 -11.77
CA PRO A 435 -3.56 1.01 -11.26
C PRO A 435 -3.96 2.35 -11.89
N ARG A 436 -5.22 2.50 -12.27
CA ARG A 436 -5.77 3.76 -12.80
C ARG A 436 -6.45 4.57 -11.71
N ILE A 437 -6.54 5.88 -11.89
CA ILE A 437 -7.27 6.78 -11.00
C ILE A 437 -8.73 6.29 -10.85
N GLY A 438 -9.23 6.25 -9.62
CA GLY A 438 -10.56 5.74 -9.26
C GLY A 438 -10.63 4.23 -9.00
N GLN A 439 -9.56 3.47 -9.27
CA GLN A 439 -9.50 2.04 -8.92
C GLN A 439 -9.19 1.83 -7.44
N GLU A 440 -9.81 0.79 -6.87
CA GLU A 440 -9.54 0.36 -5.49
C GLU A 440 -8.37 -0.62 -5.43
N VAL A 441 -7.40 -0.30 -4.58
CA VAL A 441 -6.18 -1.09 -4.37
C VAL A 441 -6.10 -1.55 -2.93
N ILE A 442 -5.44 -2.69 -2.70
CA ILE A 442 -5.07 -3.17 -1.37
C ILE A 442 -3.68 -2.62 -1.05
N VAL A 443 -3.59 -1.87 0.04
CA VAL A 443 -2.35 -1.27 0.57
C VAL A 443 -1.96 -1.97 1.86
N ASP A 444 -0.78 -2.57 1.85
CA ASP A 444 -0.10 -3.08 3.04
C ASP A 444 0.95 -2.07 3.51
N PHE A 445 1.52 -2.29 4.70
CA PHE A 445 2.46 -1.38 5.34
C PHE A 445 3.69 -2.17 5.79
N LEU A 446 4.87 -1.83 5.27
CA LEU A 446 6.11 -2.55 5.58
C LEU A 446 6.40 -2.44 7.10
N GLU A 447 6.63 -3.57 7.76
CA GLU A 447 6.78 -3.68 9.22
C GLU A 447 5.56 -3.14 10.00
N GLY A 448 4.39 -3.07 9.36
CA GLY A 448 3.20 -2.43 9.90
C GLY A 448 3.34 -0.90 10.10
N ASN A 449 4.39 -0.27 9.56
CA ASN A 449 4.67 1.14 9.74
C ASN A 449 3.75 1.99 8.82
N PRO A 450 2.88 2.86 9.37
CA PRO A 450 2.00 3.73 8.57
C PRO A 450 2.74 4.62 7.55
N ASN A 451 4.02 4.90 7.76
CA ASN A 451 4.85 5.72 6.87
C ASN A 451 5.35 4.96 5.63
N LEU A 452 5.21 3.63 5.57
CA LEU A 452 5.79 2.78 4.52
C LEU A 452 4.72 1.97 3.77
N PRO A 453 3.76 2.63 3.08
CA PRO A 453 2.72 1.93 2.33
C PRO A 453 3.29 1.22 1.09
N ILE A 454 2.68 0.09 0.73
CA ILE A 454 2.94 -0.66 -0.50
C ILE A 454 1.65 -1.30 -1.01
N ILE A 455 1.34 -1.14 -2.29
CA ILE A 455 0.15 -1.75 -2.91
C ILE A 455 0.46 -3.22 -3.22
N THR A 456 -0.37 -4.14 -2.73
CA THR A 456 -0.17 -5.59 -2.86
C THR A 456 -1.26 -6.27 -3.68
N GLY A 457 -2.37 -5.58 -3.99
CA GLY A 457 -3.47 -6.16 -4.74
C GLY A 457 -4.47 -5.14 -5.25
N ARG A 458 -5.52 -5.63 -5.92
CA ARG A 458 -6.65 -4.87 -6.46
C ARG A 458 -7.93 -5.62 -6.22
N VAL A 459 -9.03 -4.88 -6.10
CA VAL A 459 -10.36 -5.46 -5.90
C VAL A 459 -11.38 -4.75 -6.77
N TYR A 460 -12.36 -5.51 -7.24
CA TYR A 460 -13.60 -4.95 -7.81
C TYR A 460 -14.52 -4.53 -6.68
N ASN A 461 -15.39 -3.55 -6.94
CA ASN A 461 -16.35 -3.02 -5.98
C ASN A 461 -17.66 -2.60 -6.68
N GLY A 462 -18.57 -1.97 -5.94
CA GLY A 462 -19.89 -1.58 -6.46
C GLY A 462 -19.87 -0.56 -7.60
N ALA A 463 -18.77 0.18 -7.78
CA ALA A 463 -18.60 1.10 -8.90
C ALA A 463 -17.71 0.52 -10.01
N ASN A 464 -16.64 -0.20 -9.62
CA ASN A 464 -15.75 -0.91 -10.53
C ASN A 464 -16.12 -2.39 -10.52
N LEU A 465 -17.11 -2.78 -11.32
CA LEU A 465 -17.57 -4.17 -11.43
C LEU A 465 -16.57 -5.05 -12.20
N PRO A 466 -16.61 -6.39 -12.01
CA PRO A 466 -15.88 -7.33 -12.85
C PRO A 466 -16.20 -7.16 -14.34
N PRO A 467 -15.29 -7.52 -15.27
CA PRO A 467 -15.45 -7.25 -16.71
C PRO A 467 -16.63 -7.99 -17.35
N TYR A 468 -17.08 -9.08 -16.72
CA TYR A 468 -18.21 -9.89 -17.14
C TYR A 468 -19.23 -9.99 -16.01
N THR A 469 -20.50 -10.08 -16.39
CA THR A 469 -21.60 -10.20 -15.42
C THR A 469 -21.49 -11.50 -14.63
N LEU A 470 -21.32 -11.39 -13.32
CA LEU A 470 -21.26 -12.51 -12.39
C LEU A 470 -22.54 -12.57 -11.54
N PRO A 471 -23.05 -13.78 -11.19
CA PRO A 471 -22.42 -15.09 -11.34
C PRO A 471 -22.63 -15.79 -12.70
N ASP A 472 -23.27 -15.15 -13.67
CA ASP A 472 -23.66 -15.76 -14.95
C ASP A 472 -22.47 -16.26 -15.78
N LYS A 473 -21.35 -15.51 -15.79
CA LYS A 473 -20.12 -15.83 -16.52
C LYS A 473 -19.01 -16.41 -15.63
N LYS A 474 -19.36 -17.23 -14.64
CA LYS A 474 -18.42 -17.79 -13.65
C LYS A 474 -17.31 -18.71 -14.20
N THR A 475 -17.45 -19.25 -15.41
CA THR A 475 -16.45 -20.08 -16.09
C THR A 475 -15.51 -19.27 -16.99
N MET A 476 -15.71 -17.94 -17.08
CA MET A 476 -14.83 -17.07 -17.85
C MET A 476 -13.67 -16.53 -17.00
N SER A 477 -12.47 -16.57 -17.57
CA SER A 477 -11.26 -15.92 -17.06
C SER A 477 -10.71 -14.97 -18.13
N THR A 478 -10.35 -13.75 -17.76
CA THR A 478 -9.92 -12.75 -18.76
C THR A 478 -8.81 -11.80 -18.27
N LEU A 479 -8.02 -11.34 -19.23
CA LEU A 479 -7.22 -10.12 -19.16
C LEU A 479 -7.80 -9.10 -20.14
N LYS A 480 -8.70 -8.25 -19.65
CA LYS A 480 -9.36 -7.19 -20.45
C LYS A 480 -8.81 -5.82 -20.08
N SER A 481 -8.40 -5.07 -21.10
CA SER A 481 -7.90 -3.68 -20.97
C SER A 481 -8.98 -2.67 -21.36
N LEU A 482 -8.67 -1.38 -21.25
CA LEU A 482 -9.52 -0.29 -21.74
C LEU A 482 -8.62 0.75 -22.41
N SER A 483 -8.98 1.23 -23.61
CA SER A 483 -8.26 2.31 -24.27
C SER A 483 -8.20 3.54 -23.36
N SER A 484 -7.05 4.24 -23.36
CA SER A 484 -6.81 5.42 -22.53
C SER A 484 -6.25 6.54 -23.42
N LYS A 485 -6.72 7.78 -23.34
CA LYS A 485 -7.79 8.31 -22.46
C LYS A 485 -9.17 8.33 -23.15
N GLY A 486 -10.25 8.31 -22.37
CA GLY A 486 -11.65 8.46 -22.79
C GLY A 486 -12.30 7.17 -23.29
N GLY A 487 -11.90 6.03 -22.73
CA GLY A 487 -12.04 4.69 -23.33
C GLY A 487 -13.38 4.33 -23.99
N ASP A 488 -13.27 3.92 -25.27
CA ASP A 488 -14.35 3.42 -26.16
C ASP A 488 -13.79 2.26 -27.04
N GLY A 489 -12.95 1.40 -26.43
CA GLY A 489 -12.26 0.29 -27.10
C GLY A 489 -11.38 -0.52 -26.14
N PHE A 490 -10.99 -1.74 -26.50
CA PHE A 490 -10.29 -2.66 -25.58
C PHE A 490 -9.42 -3.72 -26.29
N ASN A 491 -8.36 -4.16 -25.61
CA ASN A 491 -7.66 -5.40 -25.94
C ASN A 491 -8.01 -6.48 -24.92
N GLU A 492 -8.15 -7.73 -25.36
CA GLU A 492 -8.55 -8.83 -24.49
C GLU A 492 -7.89 -10.16 -24.85
N PHE A 493 -7.54 -10.91 -23.80
CA PHE A 493 -7.26 -12.34 -23.89
C PHE A 493 -8.12 -13.09 -22.88
N ARG A 494 -9.06 -13.92 -23.36
CA ARG A 494 -10.11 -14.57 -22.56
C ARG A 494 -10.16 -16.07 -22.81
N PHE A 495 -10.42 -16.80 -21.73
CA PHE A 495 -10.74 -18.22 -21.70
C PHE A 495 -12.19 -18.41 -21.22
N GLU A 496 -12.97 -19.19 -21.96
CA GLU A 496 -14.27 -19.74 -21.54
C GLU A 496 -14.10 -21.25 -21.35
N ASP A 497 -14.41 -21.73 -20.16
CA ASP A 497 -14.29 -23.13 -19.76
C ASP A 497 -15.66 -23.83 -19.62
N ASP A 498 -16.76 -23.24 -20.13
CA ASP A 498 -18.06 -23.93 -20.22
C ASP A 498 -17.94 -25.16 -21.13
N LYS A 499 -18.23 -26.33 -20.56
CA LYS A 499 -17.95 -27.62 -21.19
C LYS A 499 -18.75 -27.78 -22.50
N GLY A 500 -18.05 -28.08 -23.59
CA GLY A 500 -18.62 -28.20 -24.93
C GLY A 500 -18.85 -26.86 -25.63
N LYS A 501 -18.42 -25.75 -25.03
CA LYS A 501 -18.44 -24.39 -25.58
C LYS A 501 -17.13 -23.65 -25.28
N GLU A 502 -16.06 -24.39 -25.02
CA GLU A 502 -14.78 -23.84 -24.64
C GLU A 502 -14.28 -22.89 -25.74
N GLN A 503 -13.76 -21.73 -25.34
CA GLN A 503 -13.30 -20.72 -26.28
C GLN A 503 -12.06 -20.00 -25.76
N ILE A 504 -11.08 -19.81 -26.66
CA ILE A 504 -10.05 -18.78 -26.52
C ILE A 504 -10.47 -17.60 -27.39
N PHE A 505 -10.59 -16.42 -26.79
CA PHE A 505 -10.89 -15.18 -27.48
C PHE A 505 -9.71 -14.22 -27.36
N LEU A 506 -9.22 -13.75 -28.51
CA LEU A 506 -8.17 -12.75 -28.63
C LEU A 506 -8.72 -11.57 -29.42
N HIS A 507 -8.71 -10.38 -28.82
CA HIS A 507 -9.18 -9.15 -29.43
C HIS A 507 -8.09 -8.09 -29.37
N GLY A 508 -7.76 -7.52 -30.54
CA GLY A 508 -6.91 -6.35 -30.67
C GLY A 508 -7.75 -5.17 -31.14
N GLU A 509 -7.75 -4.08 -30.37
CA GLU A 509 -8.50 -2.85 -30.71
C GLU A 509 -8.04 -2.23 -32.04
N ARG A 510 -6.76 -2.42 -32.38
CA ARG A 510 -6.15 -1.75 -33.53
C ARG A 510 -5.21 -2.65 -34.32
N ASP A 511 -3.98 -2.80 -33.84
CA ASP A 511 -2.90 -3.51 -34.55
C ASP A 511 -2.55 -4.79 -33.75
N GLU A 512 -2.45 -5.93 -34.44
CA GLU A 512 -1.91 -7.18 -33.89
C GLU A 512 -0.60 -7.52 -34.61
N ASP A 513 0.51 -7.55 -33.87
CA ASP A 513 1.82 -7.92 -34.38
C ASP A 513 2.29 -9.25 -33.78
N ILE A 514 2.44 -10.28 -34.62
CA ILE A 514 2.98 -11.60 -34.22
C ILE A 514 4.39 -11.77 -34.79
N ARG A 515 5.40 -11.94 -33.93
CA ARG A 515 6.80 -12.14 -34.34
C ARG A 515 7.39 -13.42 -33.76
N ILE A 516 7.60 -14.42 -34.61
CA ILE A 516 8.22 -15.70 -34.27
C ILE A 516 9.60 -15.80 -34.93
N LYS A 517 10.63 -16.14 -34.14
CA LYS A 517 12.03 -16.18 -34.60
C LYS A 517 12.47 -17.51 -35.20
N ASN A 518 11.66 -18.56 -35.07
CA ASN A 518 11.96 -19.89 -35.59
C ASN A 518 10.71 -20.48 -36.25
N ASP A 519 10.10 -21.48 -35.63
CA ASP A 519 8.93 -22.16 -36.18
C ASP A 519 7.62 -21.62 -35.60
N ALA A 520 6.65 -21.33 -36.46
CA ALA A 520 5.24 -21.20 -36.08
C ALA A 520 4.48 -22.45 -36.52
N ARG A 521 3.67 -23.04 -35.63
CA ARG A 521 2.87 -24.25 -35.92
C ARG A 521 1.44 -24.01 -35.48
N GLU A 522 0.50 -24.30 -36.38
CA GLU A 522 -0.95 -24.19 -36.15
C GLU A 522 -1.60 -25.53 -36.53
N TRP A 523 -2.40 -26.09 -35.62
CA TRP A 523 -3.20 -27.28 -35.88
C TRP A 523 -4.65 -26.98 -35.50
N ILE A 524 -5.54 -27.07 -36.48
CA ILE A 524 -6.96 -26.78 -36.32
C ILE A 524 -7.72 -28.10 -36.48
N GLY A 525 -8.39 -28.55 -35.42
CA GLY A 525 -9.09 -29.83 -35.41
C GLY A 525 -10.39 -29.87 -36.22
N SER A 526 -10.92 -28.70 -36.59
CA SER A 526 -12.12 -28.55 -37.41
C SER A 526 -11.91 -27.47 -38.48
N GLU A 527 -12.56 -26.31 -38.38
CA GLU A 527 -12.53 -25.29 -39.43
C GLU A 527 -11.66 -24.08 -39.07
N ARG A 528 -11.00 -23.48 -40.09
CA ARG A 528 -10.32 -22.19 -39.99
C ARG A 528 -11.00 -21.17 -40.90
N HIS A 529 -11.54 -20.11 -40.31
CA HIS A 529 -12.19 -19.00 -41.01
C HIS A 529 -11.27 -17.77 -40.98
N LEU A 530 -11.03 -17.14 -42.14
CA LEU A 530 -10.20 -15.93 -42.25
C LEU A 530 -10.92 -14.87 -43.09
N ILE A 531 -11.13 -13.68 -42.51
CA ILE A 531 -11.72 -12.52 -43.19
C ILE A 531 -10.72 -11.37 -43.16
N VAL A 532 -10.25 -10.95 -44.34
CA VAL A 532 -9.42 -9.74 -44.51
C VAL A 532 -10.20 -8.69 -45.28
N LYS A 533 -10.69 -7.65 -44.58
CA LYS A 533 -11.58 -6.62 -45.18
C LYS A 533 -10.89 -5.71 -46.20
N LYS A 534 -9.55 -5.55 -46.13
CA LYS A 534 -8.78 -4.67 -47.03
C LYS A 534 -7.80 -5.46 -47.89
N LYS A 535 -6.54 -5.55 -47.47
CA LYS A 535 -5.45 -6.15 -48.24
C LYS A 535 -4.79 -7.25 -47.43
N GLN A 536 -4.52 -8.38 -48.08
CA GLN A 536 -3.67 -9.44 -47.55
C GLN A 536 -2.37 -9.45 -48.36
N PHE A 537 -1.24 -9.31 -47.68
CA PHE A 537 0.07 -9.47 -48.27
C PHE A 537 0.72 -10.70 -47.64
N GLU A 538 1.21 -11.61 -48.48
CA GLU A 538 1.89 -12.82 -48.03
C GLU A 538 3.18 -12.97 -48.83
N GLN A 539 4.31 -13.03 -48.13
CA GLN A 539 5.63 -13.25 -48.71
C GLN A 539 6.24 -14.50 -48.08
N VAL A 540 6.64 -15.43 -48.94
CA VAL A 540 7.36 -16.66 -48.56
C VAL A 540 8.69 -16.64 -49.31
N GLU A 541 9.79 -16.48 -48.59
CA GLU A 541 11.15 -16.42 -49.19
C GLU A 541 11.74 -17.81 -49.50
N GLY A 542 11.06 -18.87 -49.09
CA GLY A 542 11.38 -20.25 -49.41
C GLY A 542 10.28 -20.91 -50.24
N GLU A 543 9.85 -22.10 -49.82
CA GLU A 543 8.83 -22.88 -50.51
C GLU A 543 7.46 -22.72 -49.84
N LYS A 544 6.41 -22.57 -50.65
CA LYS A 544 5.01 -22.65 -50.20
C LYS A 544 4.40 -23.96 -50.72
N HIS A 545 4.21 -24.91 -49.83
CA HIS A 545 3.52 -26.18 -50.12
C HIS A 545 2.08 -26.09 -49.63
N LEU A 546 1.11 -26.34 -50.53
CA LEU A 546 -0.31 -26.45 -50.20
C LEU A 546 -0.80 -27.84 -50.61
N THR A 547 -1.33 -28.59 -49.65
CA THR A 547 -2.02 -29.86 -49.91
C THR A 547 -3.43 -29.78 -49.37
N VAL A 548 -4.42 -29.94 -50.24
CA VAL A 548 -5.84 -29.96 -49.88
C VAL A 548 -6.35 -31.39 -50.06
N LYS A 549 -6.83 -31.99 -48.98
CA LYS A 549 -7.34 -33.38 -48.92
C LYS A 549 -8.61 -33.41 -48.09
N SER A 550 -9.52 -34.33 -48.39
CA SER A 550 -10.63 -34.64 -47.50
C SER A 550 -10.17 -35.67 -46.48
N GLY A 551 -10.50 -35.47 -45.21
CA GLY A 551 -10.34 -36.42 -44.09
C GLY A 551 -9.33 -37.56 -44.30
N ASP A 552 -9.83 -38.80 -44.25
CA ASP A 552 -9.11 -40.08 -44.25
C ASP A 552 -8.33 -40.40 -45.56
N GLY A 553 -7.63 -39.43 -46.14
CA GLY A 553 -6.80 -39.61 -47.33
C GLY A 553 -7.57 -39.48 -48.65
N GLY A 554 -8.76 -38.88 -48.63
CA GLY A 554 -9.58 -38.63 -49.82
C GLY A 554 -9.22 -37.35 -50.59
N SER A 555 -9.89 -37.13 -51.71
CA SER A 555 -9.77 -35.91 -52.52
C SER A 555 -10.43 -34.74 -51.81
N GLY A 556 -9.66 -33.70 -51.50
CA GLY A 556 -10.18 -32.45 -50.95
C GLY A 556 -10.38 -31.44 -52.06
N ASP A 557 -11.29 -30.50 -51.84
CA ASP A 557 -11.64 -29.48 -52.84
C ASP A 557 -10.98 -28.14 -52.52
N GLN A 558 -10.35 -27.52 -53.52
CA GLN A 558 -9.88 -26.15 -53.46
C GLN A 558 -10.76 -25.27 -54.37
N PHE A 559 -11.48 -24.32 -53.77
CA PHE A 559 -12.26 -23.32 -54.50
C PHE A 559 -11.57 -21.96 -54.45
N GLU A 560 -11.32 -21.35 -55.61
CA GLU A 560 -10.74 -20.01 -55.73
C GLU A 560 -11.64 -19.12 -56.61
N LYS A 561 -12.11 -18.00 -56.07
CA LYS A 561 -12.91 -17.01 -56.81
C LYS A 561 -12.24 -15.64 -56.72
N VAL A 562 -11.92 -15.06 -57.88
CA VAL A 562 -11.39 -13.71 -57.99
C VAL A 562 -12.39 -12.87 -58.78
N ALA A 563 -12.99 -11.86 -58.14
CA ALA A 563 -13.99 -11.00 -58.77
C ALA A 563 -13.36 -9.92 -59.67
N GLY A 564 -12.13 -9.51 -59.36
CA GLY A 564 -11.33 -8.60 -60.17
C GLY A 564 -10.33 -9.35 -61.05
N GLU A 565 -9.08 -8.90 -61.05
CA GLU A 565 -8.02 -9.48 -61.86
C GLU A 565 -7.19 -10.52 -61.09
N LYS A 566 -6.82 -11.60 -61.77
CA LYS A 566 -5.81 -12.56 -61.30
C LYS A 566 -4.57 -12.46 -62.20
N HIS A 567 -3.49 -11.89 -61.66
CA HIS A 567 -2.18 -11.83 -62.33
C HIS A 567 -1.30 -12.97 -61.83
N GLN A 568 -0.87 -13.87 -62.70
CA GLN A 568 0.04 -14.96 -62.37
C GLN A 568 1.26 -14.92 -63.29
N GLN A 569 2.43 -14.70 -62.68
CA GLN A 569 3.71 -14.77 -63.38
C GLN A 569 4.53 -15.93 -62.81
N VAL A 570 5.01 -16.82 -63.69
CA VAL A 570 5.86 -17.94 -63.31
C VAL A 570 7.19 -17.77 -64.06
N GLY A 571 8.28 -17.56 -63.32
CA GLY A 571 9.62 -17.37 -63.89
C GLY A 571 10.29 -18.67 -64.36
N GLY A 572 9.84 -19.82 -63.82
CA GLY A 572 10.28 -21.15 -64.21
C GLY A 572 9.17 -21.94 -64.90
N ASN A 573 9.04 -23.23 -64.54
CA ASN A 573 8.02 -24.10 -65.12
C ASN A 573 6.67 -23.92 -64.42
N HIS A 574 5.59 -23.81 -65.21
CA HIS A 574 4.22 -23.99 -64.73
C HIS A 574 3.71 -25.36 -65.21
N ASN A 575 3.71 -26.35 -64.33
CA ASN A 575 3.22 -27.70 -64.64
C ASN A 575 1.84 -27.90 -64.04
N GLN A 576 0.82 -28.12 -64.88
CA GLN A 576 -0.54 -28.43 -64.45
C GLN A 576 -0.91 -29.86 -64.87
N LYS A 577 -1.25 -30.72 -63.91
CA LYS A 577 -1.83 -32.05 -64.16
C LYS A 577 -3.24 -32.09 -63.60
N VAL A 578 -4.21 -32.41 -64.45
CA VAL A 578 -5.62 -32.54 -64.06
C VAL A 578 -6.03 -33.99 -64.27
N GLY A 579 -6.46 -34.67 -63.18
CA GLY A 579 -6.88 -36.08 -63.25
C GLY A 579 -8.29 -36.29 -63.80
N GLY A 580 -9.13 -35.25 -63.75
CA GLY A 580 -10.46 -35.20 -64.36
C GLY A 580 -10.51 -34.20 -65.50
N THR A 581 -11.53 -33.34 -65.51
CA THR A 581 -11.75 -32.35 -66.57
C THR A 581 -11.07 -31.01 -66.26
N LEU A 582 -10.32 -30.46 -67.22
CA LEU A 582 -9.94 -29.04 -67.24
C LEU A 582 -10.96 -28.27 -68.08
N SER A 583 -11.80 -27.45 -67.46
CA SER A 583 -12.79 -26.60 -68.14
C SER A 583 -12.32 -25.15 -68.16
N LEU A 584 -12.15 -24.56 -69.35
CA LEU A 584 -11.77 -23.16 -69.54
C LEU A 584 -12.86 -22.41 -70.32
N LYS A 585 -13.44 -21.38 -69.71
CA LYS A 585 -14.43 -20.49 -70.32
C LYS A 585 -13.93 -19.05 -70.26
N VAL A 586 -13.64 -18.46 -71.42
CA VAL A 586 -13.13 -17.08 -71.53
C VAL A 586 -14.21 -16.19 -72.14
N GLY A 587 -14.59 -15.11 -71.44
CA GLY A 587 -15.68 -14.22 -71.86
C GLY A 587 -15.31 -13.25 -73.00
N MET A 588 -14.02 -12.95 -73.15
CA MET A 588 -13.49 -12.05 -74.18
C MET A 588 -12.41 -12.76 -75.01
N ASN A 589 -11.13 -12.49 -74.75
CA ASN A 589 -10.02 -13.03 -75.54
C ASN A 589 -9.18 -14.01 -74.72
N GLN A 590 -8.89 -15.18 -75.28
CA GLN A 590 -7.77 -16.03 -74.86
C GLN A 590 -6.62 -15.76 -75.83
N GLN A 591 -5.44 -15.40 -75.30
CA GLN A 591 -4.24 -15.17 -76.10
C GLN A 591 -3.12 -16.03 -75.56
N GLU A 592 -2.54 -16.87 -76.42
CA GLU A 592 -1.43 -17.74 -76.06
C GLU A 592 -0.27 -17.46 -77.01
N LYS A 593 0.87 -17.07 -76.44
CA LYS A 593 2.12 -16.90 -77.18
C LYS A 593 3.12 -17.90 -76.64
N VAL A 594 3.51 -18.86 -77.48
CA VAL A 594 4.44 -19.92 -77.11
C VAL A 594 5.74 -19.74 -77.90
N GLY A 595 6.88 -19.70 -77.20
CA GLY A 595 8.17 -19.36 -77.81
C GLY A 595 8.84 -20.51 -78.58
N GLN A 596 8.49 -21.76 -78.28
CA GLN A 596 9.06 -22.94 -78.95
C GLN A 596 7.96 -23.86 -79.49
N ASN A 597 7.37 -24.72 -78.66
CA ASN A 597 6.38 -25.71 -79.10
C ASN A 597 5.06 -25.55 -78.35
N HIS A 598 3.97 -25.34 -79.08
CA HIS A 598 2.61 -25.47 -78.57
C HIS A 598 2.04 -26.81 -79.04
N ALA A 599 2.10 -27.83 -78.19
CA ALA A 599 1.60 -29.16 -78.50
C ALA A 599 0.24 -29.41 -77.84
N LEU A 600 -0.74 -29.80 -78.63
CA LEU A 600 -2.05 -30.27 -78.17
C LEU A 600 -2.22 -31.72 -78.64
N ASP A 601 -2.51 -32.61 -77.70
CA ASP A 601 -2.84 -34.02 -77.96
C ASP A 601 -4.16 -34.35 -77.26
N ALA A 602 -5.08 -34.98 -77.98
CA ALA A 602 -6.38 -35.37 -77.45
C ALA A 602 -6.72 -36.79 -77.90
N GLY A 603 -7.12 -37.64 -76.95
CA GLY A 603 -7.42 -39.05 -77.23
C GLY A 603 -8.66 -39.31 -78.08
N MET A 604 -9.51 -38.29 -78.32
CA MET A 604 -10.74 -38.41 -79.11
C MET A 604 -10.86 -37.32 -80.18
N GLU A 605 -10.93 -36.04 -79.80
CA GLU A 605 -11.20 -34.94 -80.72
C GLU A 605 -10.51 -33.65 -80.25
N ILE A 606 -9.87 -32.94 -81.18
CA ILE A 606 -9.57 -31.51 -81.04
C ILE A 606 -10.59 -30.75 -81.91
N HIS A 607 -11.57 -30.10 -81.29
CA HIS A 607 -12.62 -29.36 -82.00
C HIS A 607 -12.31 -27.86 -82.03
N LEU A 608 -11.93 -27.35 -83.21
CA LEU A 608 -11.72 -25.91 -83.45
C LEU A 608 -12.97 -25.32 -84.14
N LYS A 609 -13.81 -24.61 -83.39
CA LYS A 609 -15.02 -23.94 -83.91
C LYS A 609 -14.91 -22.42 -83.77
N ALA A 610 -15.02 -21.69 -84.88
CA ALA A 610 -15.15 -20.24 -84.87
C ALA A 610 -16.47 -19.80 -85.49
N GLY A 611 -17.13 -18.79 -84.90
CA GLY A 611 -18.43 -18.29 -85.39
C GLY A 611 -18.37 -17.57 -86.74
N MET A 612 -17.20 -17.10 -87.16
CA MET A 612 -17.01 -16.42 -88.46
C MET A 612 -15.85 -16.99 -89.27
N LYS A 613 -14.65 -17.08 -88.69
CA LYS A 613 -13.43 -17.47 -89.40
C LYS A 613 -12.42 -18.14 -88.47
N VAL A 614 -11.82 -19.24 -88.93
CA VAL A 614 -10.57 -19.78 -88.39
C VAL A 614 -9.44 -19.34 -89.32
N ILE A 615 -8.35 -18.78 -88.78
CA ILE A 615 -7.12 -18.45 -89.53
C ILE A 615 -6.00 -19.28 -88.94
N ILE A 616 -5.32 -20.07 -89.76
CA ILE A 616 -4.15 -20.85 -89.38
C ILE A 616 -3.02 -20.40 -90.31
N GLU A 617 -1.95 -19.86 -89.73
CA GLU A 617 -0.80 -19.32 -90.44
C GLU A 617 0.47 -20.00 -89.91
N ALA A 618 1.37 -20.38 -90.80
CA ALA A 618 2.66 -20.94 -90.46
C ALA A 618 3.76 -20.25 -91.28
N GLY A 619 4.91 -19.99 -90.66
CA GLY A 619 5.96 -19.18 -91.29
C GLY A 619 6.72 -19.86 -92.43
N MET A 620 6.89 -21.18 -92.40
CA MET A 620 7.59 -21.94 -93.45
C MET A 620 6.71 -23.01 -94.08
N GLN A 621 5.97 -23.75 -93.26
CA GLN A 621 5.22 -24.92 -93.70
C GLN A 621 4.01 -25.15 -92.79
N LEU A 622 2.84 -25.38 -93.36
CA LEU A 622 1.66 -25.84 -92.64
C LEU A 622 1.29 -27.23 -93.14
N THR A 623 1.42 -28.25 -92.30
CA THR A 623 1.02 -29.61 -92.63
C THR A 623 -0.19 -30.04 -91.81
N ILE A 624 -1.29 -30.39 -92.47
CA ILE A 624 -2.44 -31.06 -91.87
C ILE A 624 -2.35 -32.53 -92.27
N LYS A 625 -1.99 -33.41 -91.33
CA LYS A 625 -1.79 -34.84 -91.59
C LYS A 625 -2.84 -35.66 -90.86
N ALA A 626 -3.41 -36.64 -91.54
CA ALA A 626 -4.32 -37.64 -90.98
C ALA A 626 -3.91 -39.03 -91.46
N GLY A 627 -3.33 -39.85 -90.58
CA GLY A 627 -2.77 -41.16 -90.95
C GLY A 627 -1.67 -41.06 -92.01
N GLY A 628 -1.84 -41.75 -93.14
CA GLY A 628 -0.93 -41.71 -94.30
C GLY A 628 -1.16 -40.54 -95.27
N SER A 629 -2.21 -39.75 -95.07
CA SER A 629 -2.61 -38.63 -95.95
C SER A 629 -2.26 -37.28 -95.34
N PHE A 630 -1.96 -36.29 -96.17
CA PHE A 630 -1.66 -34.94 -95.69
C PHE A 630 -1.99 -33.85 -96.72
N ILE A 631 -2.24 -32.65 -96.20
CA ILE A 631 -2.22 -31.39 -96.93
C ILE A 631 -1.03 -30.61 -96.38
N ASP A 632 -0.08 -30.29 -97.24
CA ASP A 632 1.13 -29.59 -96.86
C ASP A 632 1.28 -28.31 -97.67
N LEU A 633 1.35 -27.18 -96.99
CA LEU A 633 1.55 -25.87 -97.59
C LEU A 633 2.98 -25.46 -97.32
N GLY A 634 3.87 -25.64 -98.30
CA GLY A 634 5.29 -25.32 -98.18
C GLY A 634 5.72 -24.17 -99.10
N PRO A 635 7.01 -23.76 -99.07
CA PRO A 635 7.52 -22.63 -99.84
C PRO A 635 7.40 -22.82 -101.36
N THR A 636 7.26 -24.08 -101.80
CA THR A 636 7.21 -24.48 -103.20
C THR A 636 5.78 -24.73 -103.72
N GLY A 637 4.75 -24.68 -102.86
CA GLY A 637 3.34 -24.86 -103.24
C GLY A 637 2.50 -25.66 -102.23
N VAL A 638 1.25 -25.95 -102.61
CA VAL A 638 0.35 -26.82 -101.83
C VAL A 638 0.43 -28.24 -102.35
N THR A 639 0.92 -29.16 -101.52
CA THR A 639 0.98 -30.60 -101.81
C THR A 639 -0.16 -31.30 -101.08
N ILE A 640 -1.02 -31.99 -101.83
CA ILE A 640 -2.06 -32.84 -101.27
C ILE A 640 -1.69 -34.28 -101.61
N SER A 641 -1.51 -35.11 -100.58
CA SER A 641 -1.11 -36.50 -100.72
C SER A 641 -2.08 -37.40 -99.94
N GLY A 642 -2.41 -38.54 -100.55
CA GLY A 642 -3.36 -39.50 -100.04
C GLY A 642 -3.03 -40.85 -100.64
N ALA A 643 -2.73 -41.82 -99.79
CA ALA A 643 -2.34 -43.15 -100.23
C ALA A 643 -3.54 -44.11 -100.12
N PRO A 644 -3.85 -44.92 -101.16
CA PRO A 644 -3.15 -45.02 -102.43
C PRO A 644 -3.62 -44.02 -103.51
N MET A 645 -4.71 -43.26 -103.28
CA MET A 645 -5.23 -42.28 -104.23
C MET A 645 -5.71 -40.99 -103.55
N VAL A 646 -5.30 -39.83 -104.08
CA VAL A 646 -5.93 -38.55 -103.79
C VAL A 646 -7.13 -38.42 -104.72
N GLN A 647 -8.33 -38.74 -104.22
CA GLN A 647 -9.54 -38.59 -105.01
C GLN A 647 -10.05 -37.14 -104.90
N ILE A 648 -9.59 -36.28 -105.81
CA ILE A 648 -10.22 -34.98 -106.05
C ILE A 648 -11.41 -35.24 -106.98
N ALA A 649 -12.57 -35.60 -106.41
CA ALA A 649 -13.73 -35.98 -107.19
C ALA A 649 -14.37 -34.77 -107.88
N GLY A 650 -14.08 -34.59 -109.16
CA GLY A 650 -14.83 -33.73 -110.05
C GLY A 650 -14.29 -33.80 -111.48
N SER A 651 -15.06 -34.41 -112.38
CA SER A 651 -14.90 -34.17 -113.82
C SER A 651 -16.19 -33.52 -114.34
N PRO A 652 -16.12 -32.45 -115.17
CA PRO A 652 -14.94 -31.81 -115.74
C PRO A 652 -14.88 -30.30 -115.43
N MET A 653 -14.05 -29.91 -114.45
CA MET A 653 -13.32 -28.63 -114.28
C MET A 653 -13.15 -28.25 -112.79
N VAL A 654 -11.94 -27.86 -112.41
CA VAL A 654 -11.54 -27.52 -111.03
C VAL A 654 -12.06 -26.12 -110.67
N MET A 655 -13.07 -26.06 -109.81
CA MET A 655 -13.62 -24.82 -109.25
C MET A 655 -13.17 -24.68 -107.78
N ILE A 656 -12.42 -23.62 -107.49
CA ILE A 656 -12.27 -23.12 -106.12
C ILE A 656 -13.64 -22.53 -105.70
N ASN A 657 -14.41 -23.34 -104.97
CA ASN A 657 -15.59 -23.06 -104.13
C ASN A 657 -16.91 -22.55 -104.78
N SER A 658 -17.94 -23.40 -104.83
CA SER A 658 -19.31 -23.10 -104.31
C SER A 658 -20.27 -24.32 -104.31
N GLY A 659 -20.51 -24.88 -103.10
CA GLY A 659 -21.70 -25.68 -102.70
C GLY A 659 -21.70 -27.19 -103.00
N SER A 660 -22.23 -28.11 -102.19
CA SER A 660 -22.85 -28.08 -100.85
C SER A 660 -22.76 -29.50 -100.25
N GLY A 661 -21.77 -29.76 -99.39
CA GLY A 661 -21.69 -30.97 -98.56
C GLY A 661 -21.92 -30.58 -97.10
N SER A 662 -22.83 -31.25 -96.40
CA SER A 662 -23.06 -30.98 -94.98
C SER A 662 -21.84 -31.39 -94.15
N ALA A 663 -21.20 -30.41 -93.52
CA ALA A 663 -20.05 -30.65 -92.65
C ALA A 663 -20.42 -31.53 -91.46
N GLY A 664 -19.50 -32.41 -91.05
CA GLY A 664 -19.58 -33.09 -89.77
C GLY A 664 -19.65 -32.06 -88.65
N SER A 665 -20.61 -32.23 -87.74
CA SER A 665 -20.76 -31.36 -86.57
C SER A 665 -19.87 -31.89 -85.46
N GLY A 666 -18.81 -31.16 -85.10
CA GLY A 666 -18.07 -31.47 -83.87
C GLY A 666 -18.99 -31.35 -82.66
N SER A 667 -18.63 -31.97 -81.55
CA SER A 667 -19.49 -32.19 -80.38
C SER A 667 -20.04 -30.93 -79.67
N GLY A 668 -19.69 -29.72 -80.14
CA GLY A 668 -19.96 -28.47 -79.45
C GLY A 668 -19.11 -28.32 -78.18
N SER A 669 -19.00 -27.10 -77.64
CA SER A 669 -18.36 -26.85 -76.35
C SER A 669 -19.35 -26.18 -75.41
N SER A 670 -19.47 -26.73 -74.21
CA SER A 670 -20.24 -26.16 -73.11
C SER A 670 -19.42 -26.34 -71.82
N PRO A 671 -18.38 -25.51 -71.62
CA PRO A 671 -17.53 -25.61 -70.45
C PRO A 671 -18.34 -25.40 -69.17
N ASP A 672 -18.16 -26.30 -68.20
CA ASP A 672 -18.77 -26.19 -66.89
C ASP A 672 -18.30 -24.92 -66.17
N ALA A 673 -19.24 -24.26 -65.49
CA ALA A 673 -18.93 -23.11 -64.64
C ALA A 673 -18.31 -23.58 -63.31
N PRO A 674 -17.33 -22.84 -62.75
CA PRO A 674 -16.78 -23.17 -61.44
C PRO A 674 -17.84 -23.03 -60.35
N THR A 675 -17.80 -23.92 -59.36
CA THR A 675 -18.62 -23.81 -58.15
C THR A 675 -18.08 -22.69 -57.26
N ALA A 676 -18.97 -21.89 -56.67
CA ALA A 676 -18.56 -20.77 -55.81
C ALA A 676 -18.05 -21.26 -54.43
N PRO A 677 -17.04 -20.61 -53.84
CA PRO A 677 -16.60 -20.92 -52.48
C PRO A 677 -17.66 -20.52 -51.43
N THR A 678 -17.70 -21.25 -50.32
CA THR A 678 -18.49 -20.92 -49.13
C THR A 678 -17.90 -19.69 -48.42
N ALA A 679 -18.76 -18.79 -47.94
CA ALA A 679 -18.32 -17.62 -47.19
C ALA A 679 -17.83 -18.02 -45.77
N PRO A 680 -16.73 -17.43 -45.27
CA PRO A 680 -16.28 -17.65 -43.90
C PRO A 680 -17.21 -17.00 -42.87
N ASN A 681 -17.22 -17.53 -41.65
CA ASN A 681 -17.91 -16.94 -40.50
C ASN A 681 -17.07 -15.81 -39.86
N GLU A 682 -17.74 -14.84 -39.24
CA GLU A 682 -17.08 -13.80 -38.45
C GLU A 682 -16.60 -14.35 -37.09
N ALA A 683 -15.49 -13.80 -36.58
CA ALA A 683 -15.05 -14.06 -35.22
C ALA A 683 -16.01 -13.43 -34.21
N ALA A 684 -16.03 -13.94 -32.98
CA ALA A 684 -16.79 -13.33 -31.89
C ALA A 684 -16.31 -11.89 -31.62
N ASP A 685 -17.18 -11.07 -31.02
CA ASP A 685 -16.89 -9.70 -30.61
C ASP A 685 -17.49 -9.43 -29.22
N ASP A 686 -17.08 -8.35 -28.56
CA ASP A 686 -17.59 -7.95 -27.24
C ASP A 686 -17.57 -6.41 -27.07
N GLN A 687 -18.15 -5.91 -25.98
CA GLN A 687 -18.22 -4.48 -25.70
C GLN A 687 -17.05 -4.01 -24.83
N ALA A 688 -16.62 -2.77 -25.02
CA ALA A 688 -15.64 -2.12 -24.15
C ALA A 688 -16.19 -1.98 -22.71
N GLY A 689 -15.26 -1.92 -21.75
CA GLY A 689 -15.60 -1.50 -20.40
C GLY A 689 -15.83 0.01 -20.31
N GLU A 690 -16.14 0.50 -19.11
CA GLU A 690 -16.41 1.92 -18.88
C GLU A 690 -15.23 2.61 -18.19
N VAL A 691 -15.01 3.89 -18.51
CA VAL A 691 -14.11 4.73 -17.70
C VAL A 691 -14.77 4.95 -16.34
N THR A 692 -14.03 4.66 -15.26
CA THR A 692 -14.58 4.81 -13.92
C THR A 692 -14.96 6.25 -13.63
N SER A 693 -16.20 6.46 -13.18
CA SER A 693 -16.67 7.74 -12.65
C SER A 693 -16.48 7.84 -11.13
N ALA A 694 -16.01 6.75 -10.49
CA ALA A 694 -15.77 6.70 -9.05
C ALA A 694 -14.54 7.53 -8.70
N GLN A 695 -14.78 8.75 -8.22
CA GLN A 695 -13.75 9.56 -7.59
C GLN A 695 -13.76 9.32 -6.09
N ALA A 696 -12.55 9.24 -5.50
CA ALA A 696 -12.43 9.37 -4.06
C ALA A 696 -13.04 10.71 -3.64
N SER A 697 -13.88 10.68 -2.62
CA SER A 697 -14.46 11.87 -2.02
C SER A 697 -13.83 12.06 -0.65
N PRO A 698 -13.27 13.25 -0.35
CA PRO A 698 -12.74 13.53 0.98
C PRO A 698 -13.80 13.24 2.04
N VAL A 699 -13.39 12.63 3.14
CA VAL A 699 -14.27 12.49 4.30
C VAL A 699 -14.56 13.89 4.82
N GLN A 700 -15.79 14.37 4.66
CA GLN A 700 -16.19 15.68 5.18
C GLN A 700 -16.09 15.66 6.71
N ALA A 701 -15.08 16.35 7.24
CA ALA A 701 -15.03 16.64 8.67
C ALA A 701 -16.23 17.54 9.02
N PRO A 702 -17.04 17.19 10.04
CA PRO A 702 -18.03 18.14 10.55
C PRO A 702 -17.29 19.41 10.99
N ALA A 703 -17.85 20.58 10.66
CA ALA A 703 -17.28 21.86 11.06
C ALA A 703 -16.96 21.83 12.55
N ALA A 704 -15.74 22.25 12.91
CA ALA A 704 -15.32 22.33 14.31
C ALA A 704 -16.35 23.18 15.08
N GLN A 705 -17.17 22.52 15.90
CA GLN A 705 -18.05 23.23 16.81
C GLN A 705 -17.14 23.92 17.82
N SER A 706 -17.21 25.25 17.91
CA SER A 706 -16.49 25.97 18.96
C SER A 706 -16.99 25.43 20.30
N LEU A 707 -16.05 25.04 21.17
CA LEU A 707 -16.34 24.56 22.53
C LEU A 707 -17.16 25.59 23.33
N ASP A 708 -17.14 26.86 22.92
CA ASP A 708 -17.93 27.95 23.51
C ASP A 708 -19.45 27.82 23.28
N SER A 709 -19.91 26.92 22.40
CA SER A 709 -21.32 26.84 21.99
C SER A 709 -22.10 25.64 22.55
N VAL A 710 -21.48 24.75 23.32
CA VAL A 710 -22.22 23.66 23.99
C VAL A 710 -22.89 24.21 25.24
N THR A 711 -24.09 24.76 25.08
CA THR A 711 -25.03 24.90 26.20
C THR A 711 -25.40 23.49 26.64
N VAL A 712 -25.09 23.12 27.89
CA VAL A 712 -25.59 21.89 28.52
C VAL A 712 -27.09 22.09 28.82
N GLY A 713 -27.90 22.12 27.77
CA GLY A 713 -29.34 22.02 27.85
C GLY A 713 -29.73 20.56 27.99
N GLY A 714 -30.09 20.16 29.21
CA GLY A 714 -30.88 18.96 29.50
C GLY A 714 -30.36 17.66 28.88
N TYR A 715 -29.43 17.00 29.56
CA TYR A 715 -29.11 15.60 29.32
C TYR A 715 -30.36 14.74 29.62
N GLN A 716 -31.19 14.46 28.62
CA GLN A 716 -32.18 13.39 28.69
C GLN A 716 -31.51 12.10 28.20
N ALA A 717 -31.43 11.12 29.09
CA ALA A 717 -30.89 9.80 28.80
C ALA A 717 -31.51 9.21 27.51
N PRO A 718 -30.75 8.45 26.68
CA PRO A 718 -31.24 7.87 25.42
C PRO A 718 -32.44 6.93 25.55
N GLN A 719 -32.85 6.59 26.77
CA GLN A 719 -34.02 5.74 27.05
C GLN A 719 -35.37 6.50 26.96
N ALA A 720 -35.39 7.84 26.93
CA ALA A 720 -36.64 8.61 26.89
C ALA A 720 -37.21 8.82 25.47
N LYS A 721 -36.43 8.61 24.40
CA LYS A 721 -36.91 8.71 23.00
C LYS A 721 -37.64 7.45 22.51
N VAL A 722 -37.41 6.30 23.14
CA VAL A 722 -38.10 5.03 22.81
C VAL A 722 -39.45 4.91 23.52
N GLN A 723 -39.64 5.60 24.66
CA GLN A 723 -40.90 5.58 25.41
C GLN A 723 -41.96 6.57 24.91
N LYS A 724 -41.60 7.60 24.12
CA LYS A 724 -42.58 8.52 23.51
C LYS A 724 -43.11 8.04 22.15
N SER A 725 -42.33 7.25 21.41
CA SER A 725 -42.77 6.65 20.13
C SER A 725 -43.61 5.37 20.32
N ALA A 726 -43.50 4.69 21.47
CA ALA A 726 -44.34 3.54 21.81
C ALA A 726 -45.72 3.91 22.40
N ALA A 727 -45.94 5.18 22.78
CA ALA A 727 -47.23 5.66 23.31
C ALA A 727 -48.16 6.25 22.23
N GLN A 728 -47.75 6.24 20.95
CA GLN A 728 -48.53 6.75 19.81
C GLN A 728 -49.04 5.64 18.86
N SER A 729 -48.64 4.39 19.05
CA SER A 729 -49.20 3.23 18.34
C SER A 729 -50.03 2.40 19.31
N GLY A 730 -51.33 2.70 19.39
CA GLY A 730 -52.30 2.05 20.29
C GLY A 730 -52.46 0.54 20.05
N ALA A 731 -51.52 -0.27 20.53
CA ALA A 731 -51.62 -1.71 20.59
C ALA A 731 -51.76 -2.16 22.07
N PRO A 732 -52.84 -2.85 22.46
CA PRO A 732 -53.09 -3.21 23.84
C PRO A 732 -52.23 -4.40 24.29
N PHE A 733 -51.75 -4.30 25.52
CA PHE A 733 -51.03 -5.35 26.23
C PHE A 733 -52.04 -6.23 26.97
N THR A 734 -52.15 -7.52 26.62
CA THR A 734 -52.92 -8.50 27.41
C THR A 734 -52.02 -9.64 27.85
N GLN A 735 -51.85 -9.75 29.17
CA GLN A 735 -51.47 -10.97 29.87
C GLN A 735 -52.64 -11.97 29.82
N THR A 736 -52.38 -13.20 29.39
CA THR A 736 -53.03 -14.41 29.92
C THR A 736 -52.15 -15.61 29.58
N GLY A 737 -51.80 -16.38 30.63
CA GLY A 737 -51.21 -17.71 30.48
C GLY A 737 -52.28 -18.75 30.09
N GLY A 738 -51.81 -19.83 29.46
CA GLY A 738 -52.60 -20.99 29.09
C GLY A 738 -51.82 -21.88 28.12
N GLU A 739 -51.63 -23.13 28.51
CA GLU A 739 -50.78 -24.16 27.90
C GLU A 739 -51.22 -24.59 26.49
N THR A 740 -50.26 -24.95 25.60
CA THR A 740 -50.44 -26.06 24.66
C THR A 740 -49.10 -26.62 24.12
N GLN A 741 -48.95 -27.92 24.36
CA GLN A 741 -48.08 -28.99 23.86
C GLN A 741 -47.00 -28.77 22.76
N GLU A 742 -45.86 -29.41 23.09
CA GLU A 742 -44.76 -29.98 22.31
C GLU A 742 -44.97 -30.28 20.80
N GLN A 743 -43.98 -29.87 19.99
CA GLN A 743 -43.30 -30.71 19.00
C GLN A 743 -41.97 -30.08 18.52
N GLN A 744 -40.84 -30.69 18.94
CA GLN A 744 -39.44 -30.75 18.43
C GLN A 744 -38.73 -29.54 17.74
N PRO A 745 -37.41 -29.39 18.00
CA PRO A 745 -36.43 -29.89 17.03
C PRO A 745 -35.30 -30.72 17.70
N ALA A 746 -35.42 -32.05 17.63
CA ALA A 746 -34.36 -32.99 17.98
C ALA A 746 -33.59 -33.53 16.74
N GLN A 747 -34.05 -33.20 15.53
CA GLN A 747 -33.48 -33.72 14.28
C GLN A 747 -32.24 -32.96 13.79
N GLU A 748 -32.00 -31.74 14.27
CA GLU A 748 -30.88 -30.92 13.81
C GLU A 748 -29.56 -31.31 14.48
N GLN A 749 -29.57 -31.61 15.79
CA GLN A 749 -28.37 -32.04 16.51
C GLN A 749 -27.87 -33.44 16.11
N GLN A 750 -28.77 -34.34 15.70
CA GLN A 750 -28.39 -35.69 15.30
C GLN A 750 -27.75 -35.71 13.91
N ARG A 751 -28.18 -34.84 12.98
CA ARG A 751 -27.53 -34.65 11.68
C ARG A 751 -26.11 -34.08 11.79
N THR A 752 -25.88 -33.19 12.75
CA THR A 752 -24.54 -32.60 12.95
C THR A 752 -23.56 -33.62 13.54
N GLN A 753 -24.02 -34.52 14.42
CA GLN A 753 -23.16 -35.58 14.98
C GLN A 753 -22.84 -36.68 13.97
N ASP A 754 -23.78 -37.06 13.09
CA ASP A 754 -23.53 -38.06 12.06
C ASP A 754 -22.59 -37.54 10.96
N GLN A 755 -22.65 -36.25 10.63
CA GLN A 755 -21.68 -35.61 9.72
C GLN A 755 -20.26 -35.59 10.30
N GLN A 756 -20.11 -35.33 11.59
CA GLN A 756 -18.79 -35.34 12.24
C GLN A 756 -18.18 -36.76 12.31
N ARG A 757 -18.98 -37.80 12.60
CA ARG A 757 -18.49 -39.19 12.57
C ARG A 757 -18.08 -39.65 11.18
N THR A 758 -18.78 -39.19 10.14
CA THR A 758 -18.46 -39.53 8.75
C THR A 758 -17.13 -38.88 8.31
N GLN A 759 -16.85 -37.65 8.75
CA GLN A 759 -15.57 -36.98 8.48
C GLN A 759 -14.39 -37.60 9.25
N GLU A 760 -14.60 -38.07 10.49
CA GLU A 760 -13.55 -38.79 11.23
C GLU A 760 -13.23 -40.17 10.64
N GLN A 761 -14.24 -40.89 10.14
CA GLN A 761 -14.01 -42.16 9.43
C GLN A 761 -13.22 -41.95 8.14
N GLN A 762 -13.56 -40.94 7.34
CA GLN A 762 -12.83 -40.63 6.10
C GLN A 762 -11.36 -40.24 6.36
N ARG A 763 -11.09 -39.45 7.41
CA ARG A 763 -9.70 -39.15 7.82
C ARG A 763 -8.92 -40.38 8.27
N THR A 764 -9.58 -41.32 8.92
CA THR A 764 -8.94 -42.55 9.41
C THR A 764 -8.61 -43.50 8.25
N GLU A 765 -9.49 -43.60 7.26
CA GLU A 765 -9.27 -44.37 6.04
C GLU A 765 -8.16 -43.76 5.16
N GLU A 766 -8.11 -42.42 5.03
CA GLU A 766 -7.01 -41.75 4.32
C GLU A 766 -5.65 -41.96 5.00
N GLN A 767 -5.61 -41.95 6.35
CA GLN A 767 -4.38 -42.23 7.09
C GLN A 767 -3.92 -43.68 6.96
N GLN A 768 -4.84 -44.65 6.98
CA GLN A 768 -4.52 -46.06 6.74
C GLN A 768 -4.02 -46.29 5.31
N THR A 769 -4.66 -45.68 4.31
CA THR A 769 -4.25 -45.79 2.90
C THR A 769 -2.84 -45.21 2.69
N THR A 770 -2.52 -44.10 3.37
CA THR A 770 -1.20 -43.48 3.31
C THR A 770 -0.13 -44.34 4.01
N GLN A 771 -0.45 -44.98 5.14
CA GLN A 771 0.46 -45.89 5.83
C GLN A 771 0.73 -47.18 5.02
N ASP A 772 -0.28 -47.73 4.36
CA ASP A 772 -0.12 -48.93 3.52
C ASP A 772 0.67 -48.63 2.24
N GLN A 773 0.52 -47.43 1.65
CA GLN A 773 1.37 -46.99 0.54
C GLN A 773 2.84 -46.81 0.97
N GLN A 774 3.10 -46.29 2.18
CA GLN A 774 4.46 -46.18 2.71
C GLN A 774 5.09 -47.54 3.01
N ARG A 775 4.33 -48.48 3.58
CA ARG A 775 4.80 -49.87 3.80
C ARG A 775 5.12 -50.60 2.49
N THR A 776 4.31 -50.37 1.46
CA THR A 776 4.53 -50.97 0.14
C THR A 776 5.78 -50.40 -0.54
N GLN A 777 6.08 -49.11 -0.35
CA GLN A 777 7.33 -48.49 -0.82
C GLN A 777 8.57 -48.94 -0.04
N GLU A 778 8.47 -49.26 1.26
CA GLU A 778 9.60 -49.78 2.04
C GLU A 778 9.96 -51.23 1.66
N GLN A 779 8.98 -52.05 1.26
CA GLN A 779 9.21 -53.44 0.85
C GLN A 779 9.88 -53.58 -0.53
N GLN A 780 9.90 -52.50 -1.34
CA GLN A 780 10.51 -52.51 -2.68
C GLN A 780 11.93 -51.90 -2.74
N ARG A 781 12.47 -51.39 -1.61
CA ARG A 781 13.83 -50.81 -1.58
C ARG A 781 14.90 -51.87 -1.51
N THR A 782 16.01 -51.63 -2.20
CA THR A 782 17.17 -52.52 -2.17
C THR A 782 17.92 -52.43 -0.83
N PRO A 783 18.67 -53.48 -0.42
CA PRO A 783 19.37 -53.50 0.87
C PRO A 783 20.34 -52.31 1.09
N GLU A 784 20.93 -51.77 0.02
CA GLU A 784 21.81 -50.58 0.10
C GLU A 784 21.03 -49.27 0.41
N GLU A 785 19.80 -49.14 -0.08
CA GLU A 785 18.97 -47.95 0.18
C GLU A 785 18.42 -47.93 1.60
N GLN A 786 18.17 -49.11 2.18
CA GLN A 786 17.76 -49.24 3.59
C GLN A 786 18.89 -48.86 4.55
N GLN A 787 20.15 -49.19 4.22
CA GLN A 787 21.31 -48.78 5.03
C GLN A 787 21.53 -47.27 5.01
N ARG A 788 21.43 -46.61 3.84
CA ARG A 788 21.57 -45.13 3.76
C ARG A 788 20.47 -44.39 4.51
N THR A 789 19.25 -44.92 4.51
CA THR A 789 18.12 -44.32 5.21
C THR A 789 18.28 -44.43 6.74
N GLN A 790 18.77 -45.58 7.24
CA GLN A 790 19.08 -45.75 8.67
C GLN A 790 20.24 -44.87 9.13
N GLU A 791 21.25 -44.66 8.28
CA GLU A 791 22.38 -43.78 8.59
C GLU A 791 21.96 -42.30 8.66
N GLN A 792 21.07 -41.85 7.76
CA GLN A 792 20.50 -40.50 7.82
C GLN A 792 19.59 -40.27 9.02
N GLN A 793 18.76 -41.24 9.41
CA GLN A 793 17.92 -41.12 10.61
C GLN A 793 18.73 -41.14 11.92
N ARG A 794 19.92 -41.74 11.91
CA ARG A 794 20.84 -41.73 13.05
C ARG A 794 21.62 -40.40 13.18
N ILE A 795 21.66 -39.60 12.12
CA ILE A 795 22.26 -38.26 12.11
C ILE A 795 21.23 -37.18 12.52
N GLN A 796 19.92 -37.48 12.46
CA GLN A 796 18.83 -36.56 12.86
C GLN A 796 18.31 -36.77 14.29
N ARG A 797 18.82 -37.76 15.03
CA ARG A 797 18.62 -37.91 16.49
C ARG A 797 19.93 -37.61 17.20
#